data_AF-A0A6I8S261-F1
#
_entry.id   AF-A0A6I8S261-F1
#
_cell.length_a   1.000
_cell.length_b   1.000
_cell.length_c   1.000
_cell.angle_alpha   90.00
_cell.angle_beta   90.00
_cell.angle_gamma   90.00
#
_symmetry.space_group_name_H-M   'P 1'
#
loop_
_entity.id
_entity.type
_entity.pdbx_description
1 polymer ?
#
loop_
_entity_poly.entity_id
_entity_poly.type
_entity_poly.pdbx_seq_one_letter_code
_entity_poly.pdbx_strand_id
1 'polypeptide(L)'
;MWLRLALCERPHGLSRFAMSEPSNLVRAFSSRKDKPPKDTLRHIKRREKRQGVGQSNGPATVYVQVAGAGSRDSGASVYVFSEFNRYLFNCGEGTQRLMQEHKLKIARLDNIFLTRMNWANVGGLSGLILTLRDTGLPKCVLSGPPQLQKYLEAIRVFSGPLQGIELAVRPYTDAMYSDDTMTVYQVPLFSSAAPKTTTVGCYSPPRSPERVSTTQSQKDVEGHFRQIEGISSLKREDIGRLSKRDSSLVVSFICKLHDKKGNFIVLKAKELGLPVGTAAIGPIISELKSGKSVTYQGREIFPEDVCTPADPGPIFIVVECPTEEFVMPVVENETFKRYQEKKSGSPVALVIHMTPESILHSSRYWHWMKQFGPQTEHLILNENTSTLHNLRSYKIQTQLNLVHPEIFPQLANVQKKEERPEFFGVRGECLLKYQLRPKLEWQRDAVTSNNTEEFVKEAMELPGFVEALENCKLTLKLDGAFTGESKGQYPEVIFLGTGSAVPMKTRNVSSTLVNVSPSHSLLLDCGEGTFGQLHRHYGENVDEVLSKLSAIFVSHIHADHHTGLLNILFERERGLVTCGKPHTPVSVIGPPLLMTWLNQYHNHCQDILHHMNLIPAKYLTDGTEALSLKNKNLLASFLEAYQLEQFQTCLVRHCRNAYACSVVHRSGWKLVYSGDTMPCDALVQMGKDASLLIHEATLEDGLEEEAIEKTHSTTSQAIGVGMKMNANFIMLNHFSQRYAKLPLFSSDFSEKVGISFDHMRINLGNVRTVPKLVNPLKVLFAEDLEELEERREKRELKQMREMEDQPNGSQPVANHKRDLEGASHTMGNKRLKAN
;
A
#
# COMPACT_ATOMS: atom_id res chain seq x y z
N MET A 1 48.00 9.02 5.27
CA MET A 1 49.41 9.23 5.67
C MET A 1 49.46 10.48 6.54
N TRP A 2 49.71 10.35 7.87
CA TRP A 2 49.83 11.42 8.91
C TRP A 2 48.57 12.31 9.13
N LEU A 3 47.91 12.45 10.29
CA LEU A 3 48.12 12.17 11.74
C LEU A 3 48.74 13.32 12.57
N ARG A 4 47.87 14.03 13.33
CA ARG A 4 48.06 14.77 14.61
C ARG A 4 46.65 15.14 15.11
N LEU A 5 46.07 14.70 16.24
CA LEU A 5 46.47 14.64 17.66
C LEU A 5 46.71 15.98 18.37
N ALA A 6 45.82 16.29 19.32
CA ALA A 6 46.10 17.05 20.54
C ALA A 6 45.19 16.53 21.67
N LEU A 7 45.80 16.08 22.76
CA LEU A 7 45.16 15.61 24.01
C LEU A 7 45.38 16.63 25.13
N CYS A 8 44.57 16.57 26.18
CA CYS A 8 44.96 17.09 27.50
C CYS A 8 44.45 16.18 28.63
N GLU A 9 45.34 15.88 29.58
CA GLU A 9 45.13 15.07 30.79
C GLU A 9 45.38 15.96 32.03
N ARG A 10 45.19 15.60 33.32
CA ARG A 10 44.85 14.39 34.11
C ARG A 10 44.34 14.95 35.49
N PRO A 11 44.45 14.33 36.69
CA PRO A 11 44.46 12.92 37.10
C PRO A 11 43.52 12.55 38.28
N HIS A 12 43.56 11.25 38.60
CA HIS A 12 42.99 10.44 39.69
C HIS A 12 42.90 10.97 41.14
N GLY A 13 42.01 10.32 41.91
CA GLY A 13 42.15 10.05 43.36
C GLY A 13 41.46 8.72 43.73
N LEU A 14 42.13 7.86 44.53
CA LEU A 14 41.61 6.57 45.04
C LEU A 14 41.07 6.70 46.48
N SER A 15 40.09 5.88 46.90
CA SER A 15 40.34 4.77 47.84
C SER A 15 39.10 4.03 48.40
N ARG A 16 39.29 2.72 48.61
CA ARG A 16 38.80 1.81 49.69
C ARG A 16 37.35 1.31 49.79
N PHE A 17 37.32 0.01 50.11
CA PHE A 17 36.20 -0.89 50.42
C PHE A 17 35.44 -0.56 51.73
N ALA A 18 34.15 -0.92 51.79
CA ALA A 18 33.56 -1.77 52.85
C ALA A 18 32.13 -2.25 52.47
N MET A 19 31.66 -3.35 53.05
CA MET A 19 30.37 -4.00 52.77
C MET A 19 29.22 -3.48 53.64
N SER A 20 27.99 -3.44 53.11
CA SER A 20 26.75 -3.78 53.86
C SER A 20 25.54 -3.90 52.92
N GLU A 21 24.64 -4.83 53.23
CA GLU A 21 23.44 -5.21 52.44
C GLU A 21 22.21 -4.28 52.68
N PRO A 22 21.07 -4.45 51.95
CA PRO A 22 20.19 -3.33 51.60
C PRO A 22 19.07 -3.05 52.60
N SER A 23 18.55 -1.81 52.57
CA SER A 23 17.20 -1.53 53.05
C SER A 23 16.52 -0.34 52.34
N ASN A 24 15.21 -0.44 52.17
CA ASN A 24 14.24 0.65 51.97
C ASN A 24 14.25 1.41 50.63
N LEU A 25 13.99 0.66 49.57
CA LEU A 25 13.52 1.18 48.28
C LEU A 25 12.00 1.48 48.34
N VAL A 26 11.57 2.56 49.01
CA VAL A 26 10.15 2.96 49.11
C VAL A 26 9.97 4.49 48.94
N ARG A 27 9.03 4.88 48.07
CA ARG A 27 8.51 6.25 47.78
C ARG A 27 9.42 7.24 47.05
N ALA A 28 9.46 7.14 45.72
CA ALA A 28 9.72 8.29 44.83
C ALA A 28 9.09 8.16 43.41
N PHE A 29 7.88 7.61 43.27
CA PHE A 29 7.13 7.65 41.99
C PHE A 29 5.81 8.42 42.13
N SER A 30 5.89 9.73 41.93
CA SER A 30 4.73 10.62 41.87
C SER A 30 4.28 10.83 40.41
N SER A 31 3.08 10.33 40.10
CA SER A 31 2.17 10.81 39.05
C SER A 31 2.79 11.37 37.75
N ARG A 32 3.23 10.49 36.84
CA ARG A 32 3.14 10.82 35.41
C ARG A 32 1.69 10.64 34.97
N LYS A 33 0.92 11.73 34.97
CA LYS A 33 -0.41 11.76 34.35
C LYS A 33 -0.32 11.27 32.91
N ASP A 34 -1.31 10.50 32.47
CA ASP A 34 -1.46 10.12 31.08
C ASP A 34 -1.39 11.35 30.18
N LYS A 35 -0.61 11.25 29.10
CA LYS A 35 -0.60 12.30 28.08
C LYS A 35 -1.97 12.25 27.41
N PRO A 36 -2.76 13.35 27.41
CA PRO A 36 -4.01 13.37 26.68
C PRO A 36 -3.75 13.08 25.20
N PRO A 37 -4.70 12.44 24.48
CA PRO A 37 -4.55 12.19 23.06
C PRO A 37 -4.22 13.50 22.33
N LYS A 38 -3.25 13.45 21.42
CA LYS A 38 -2.82 14.63 20.66
C LYS A 38 -4.03 15.17 19.89
N ASP A 39 -4.48 16.38 20.21
CA ASP A 39 -5.56 17.08 19.48
C ASP A 39 -5.16 17.25 18.01
N THR A 40 -5.58 16.30 17.16
CA THR A 40 -5.35 16.27 15.71
C THR A 40 -6.01 17.47 15.03
N LEU A 41 -7.11 17.96 15.60
CA LEU A 41 -7.87 19.12 15.13
C LEU A 41 -7.22 20.46 15.52
N ARG A 42 -6.19 20.49 16.39
CA ARG A 42 -5.47 21.72 16.77
C ARG A 42 -4.89 22.48 15.58
N HIS A 43 -4.61 21.79 14.48
CA HIS A 43 -4.16 22.41 13.23
C HIS A 43 -5.30 22.99 12.39
N ILE A 44 -6.48 22.35 12.39
CA ILE A 44 -7.68 22.86 11.73
C ILE A 44 -8.19 24.12 12.44
N LYS A 45 -8.28 24.07 13.78
CA LYS A 45 -8.54 25.25 14.64
C LYS A 45 -7.54 26.39 14.40
N ARG A 46 -6.28 26.08 14.06
CA ARG A 46 -5.27 27.09 13.66
C ARG A 46 -5.45 27.60 12.22
N ARG A 47 -5.97 26.79 11.29
CA ARG A 47 -6.26 27.18 9.90
C ARG A 47 -7.50 28.07 9.86
N GLU A 48 -8.58 27.69 10.53
CA GLU A 48 -9.81 28.51 10.70
C GLU A 48 -9.49 29.88 11.32
N LYS A 49 -8.68 29.88 12.40
CA LYS A 49 -8.23 31.11 13.06
C LYS A 49 -7.25 31.96 12.23
N ARG A 50 -6.74 31.44 11.11
CA ARG A 50 -5.96 32.19 10.11
C ARG A 50 -6.84 32.65 8.95
N GLN A 51 -7.79 31.84 8.48
CA GLN A 51 -8.75 32.22 7.44
C GLN A 51 -9.60 33.44 7.83
N GLY A 52 -9.88 33.63 9.13
CA GLY A 52 -10.51 34.85 9.65
C GLY A 52 -9.62 36.10 9.67
N VAL A 53 -8.33 36.01 9.31
CA VAL A 53 -7.38 37.13 9.28
C VAL A 53 -6.66 37.10 7.92
N GLY A 54 -7.20 37.82 6.93
CA GLY A 54 -6.81 37.77 5.51
C GLY A 54 -5.40 38.29 5.16
N GLN A 55 -4.37 37.80 5.82
CA GLN A 55 -2.95 38.08 5.55
C GLN A 55 -2.13 36.78 5.62
N SER A 56 -2.16 35.97 4.57
CA SER A 56 -1.11 34.98 4.36
C SER A 56 0.18 35.70 3.97
N ASN A 57 1.23 35.54 4.79
CA ASN A 57 2.60 35.69 4.30
C ASN A 57 2.92 34.36 3.60
N GLY A 58 3.37 34.39 2.35
CA GLY A 58 3.73 33.19 1.61
C GLY A 58 4.73 32.30 2.37
N PRO A 59 4.69 30.98 2.13
CA PRO A 59 5.41 29.97 2.93
C PRO A 59 6.92 30.24 2.95
N ALA A 60 7.54 30.09 4.12
CA ALA A 60 8.97 30.31 4.28
C ALA A 60 9.84 29.12 3.81
N THR A 61 9.27 27.91 3.82
CA THR A 61 9.89 26.68 3.32
C THR A 61 8.90 25.88 2.50
N VAL A 62 9.31 25.45 1.29
CA VAL A 62 8.54 24.54 0.44
C VAL A 62 9.51 23.58 -0.23
N TYR A 63 9.15 22.29 -0.24
CA TYR A 63 9.92 21.22 -0.86
C TYR A 63 9.04 20.41 -1.81
N VAL A 64 9.61 20.03 -2.94
CA VAL A 64 9.09 19.00 -3.85
C VAL A 64 9.94 17.75 -3.62
N GLN A 65 9.32 16.62 -3.29
CA GLN A 65 10.04 15.37 -3.02
C GLN A 65 9.47 14.23 -3.86
N VAL A 66 10.36 13.44 -4.47
CA VAL A 66 9.98 12.21 -5.17
C VAL A 66 9.58 11.14 -4.15
N ALA A 67 8.33 10.67 -4.23
CA ALA A 67 7.83 9.57 -3.41
C ALA A 67 8.04 8.25 -4.16
N GLY A 68 7.39 8.10 -5.32
CA GLY A 68 7.62 7.06 -6.32
C GLY A 68 8.25 7.66 -7.58
N ALA A 69 9.27 7.02 -8.15
CA ALA A 69 10.10 7.65 -9.18
C ALA A 69 9.70 7.29 -10.62
N GLY A 70 8.64 6.48 -10.79
CA GLY A 70 8.19 6.01 -12.10
C GLY A 70 8.92 4.77 -12.61
N SER A 71 9.69 4.08 -11.74
CA SER A 71 10.28 2.78 -12.08
C SER A 71 9.19 1.75 -12.39
N ARG A 72 9.57 0.63 -13.02
CA ARG A 72 8.64 -0.44 -13.37
C ARG A 72 7.84 -0.94 -12.16
N ASP A 73 8.48 -1.06 -10.99
CA ASP A 73 7.87 -1.53 -9.73
C ASP A 73 7.21 -0.43 -8.87
N SER A 74 7.31 0.85 -9.24
CA SER A 74 6.73 1.98 -8.49
C SER A 74 6.29 3.11 -9.42
N GLY A 75 4.97 3.33 -9.48
CA GLY A 75 4.38 4.46 -10.21
C GLY A 75 4.98 5.83 -9.82
N ALA A 76 4.94 6.79 -10.74
CA ALA A 76 5.45 8.14 -10.50
C ALA A 76 4.52 8.90 -9.53
N SER A 77 5.07 9.37 -8.41
CA SER A 77 4.34 10.19 -7.44
C SER A 77 5.23 11.21 -6.74
N VAL A 78 4.72 12.42 -6.57
CA VAL A 78 5.47 13.56 -6.00
C VAL A 78 4.74 14.11 -4.78
N TYR A 79 5.45 14.16 -3.67
CA TYR A 79 5.00 14.70 -2.40
C TYR A 79 5.54 16.12 -2.22
N VAL A 80 4.65 17.10 -2.17
CA VAL A 80 5.00 18.52 -1.95
C VAL A 80 4.57 18.92 -0.55
N PHE A 81 5.43 19.61 0.20
CA PHE A 81 5.12 20.01 1.57
C PHE A 81 5.69 21.36 1.97
N SER A 82 4.94 22.04 2.83
CA SER A 82 5.32 23.29 3.50
C SER A 82 5.11 23.18 5.02
N GLU A 83 5.36 24.27 5.73
CA GLU A 83 4.98 24.45 7.14
C GLU A 83 3.45 24.41 7.37
N PHE A 84 2.66 24.74 6.35
CA PHE A 84 1.21 24.82 6.38
C PHE A 84 0.56 23.52 5.89
N ASN A 85 0.78 23.16 4.62
CA ASN A 85 0.04 22.16 3.85
C ASN A 85 0.93 21.03 3.31
N ARG A 86 0.29 19.94 2.85
CA ARG A 86 0.90 18.86 2.08
C ARG A 86 0.02 18.46 0.91
N TYR A 87 0.67 17.99 -0.14
CA TYR A 87 0.06 17.63 -1.41
C TYR A 87 0.72 16.37 -1.95
N LEU A 88 -0.05 15.58 -2.68
CA LEU A 88 0.44 14.42 -3.42
C LEU A 88 -0.02 14.54 -4.88
N PHE A 89 0.92 14.48 -5.80
CA PHE A 89 0.67 14.41 -7.24
C PHE A 89 0.85 12.97 -7.69
N ASN A 90 -0.23 12.34 -8.14
CA ASN A 90 -0.41 10.91 -8.39
C ASN A 90 -0.18 10.00 -7.16
N CYS A 91 -0.90 8.89 -7.13
CA CYS A 91 -0.88 7.90 -6.05
C CYS A 91 -0.99 6.49 -6.65
N GLY A 92 0.03 6.10 -7.41
CA GLY A 92 0.18 4.75 -7.93
C GLY A 92 0.33 3.69 -6.83
N GLU A 93 0.22 2.43 -7.23
CA GLU A 93 0.43 1.26 -6.35
C GLU A 93 1.73 1.38 -5.53
N GLY A 94 1.69 1.02 -4.26
CA GLY A 94 2.83 1.07 -3.34
C GLY A 94 3.12 2.44 -2.72
N THR A 95 2.50 3.54 -3.19
CA THR A 95 2.78 4.90 -2.70
C THR A 95 2.64 5.00 -1.16
N GLN A 96 1.62 4.37 -0.57
CA GLN A 96 1.46 4.32 0.88
C GLN A 96 2.64 3.62 1.57
N ARG A 97 3.07 2.45 1.07
CA ARG A 97 4.20 1.68 1.61
C ARG A 97 5.49 2.50 1.59
N LEU A 98 5.72 3.27 0.51
CA LEU A 98 6.86 4.18 0.38
C LEU A 98 6.80 5.36 1.36
N MET A 99 5.62 5.94 1.56
CA MET A 99 5.44 6.99 2.58
C MET A 99 5.74 6.47 3.99
N GLN A 100 5.38 5.22 4.30
CA GLN A 100 5.69 4.59 5.59
C GLN A 100 7.17 4.23 5.75
N GLU A 101 7.77 3.56 4.75
CA GLU A 101 9.21 3.21 4.67
C GLU A 101 10.08 4.42 5.03
N HIS A 102 9.78 5.55 4.38
CA HIS A 102 10.57 6.77 4.43
C HIS A 102 10.06 7.82 5.43
N LYS A 103 9.09 7.45 6.28
CA LYS A 103 8.49 8.31 7.34
C LYS A 103 7.91 9.63 6.81
N LEU A 104 7.44 9.66 5.56
CA LEU A 104 6.76 10.82 4.97
C LEU A 104 5.42 11.06 5.68
N LYS A 105 5.19 12.31 6.12
CA LYS A 105 4.06 12.63 6.99
C LYS A 105 2.76 12.73 6.18
N ILE A 106 1.87 11.75 6.34
CA ILE A 106 0.50 11.79 5.81
C ILE A 106 -0.42 12.78 6.56
N ALA A 107 -0.06 13.18 7.79
CA ALA A 107 -0.84 14.14 8.57
C ALA A 107 -0.87 15.54 7.91
N ARG A 108 -2.08 16.03 7.59
CA ARG A 108 -2.38 17.21 6.73
C ARG A 108 -2.14 17.01 5.23
N LEU A 109 -2.24 15.79 4.71
CA LEU A 109 -2.36 15.55 3.27
C LEU A 109 -3.79 15.93 2.83
N ASP A 110 -4.02 17.24 2.72
CA ASP A 110 -5.36 17.81 2.52
C ASP A 110 -5.80 17.75 1.04
N ASN A 111 -4.84 17.64 0.10
CA ASN A 111 -5.09 17.62 -1.34
C ASN A 111 -4.29 16.53 -2.05
N ILE A 112 -4.94 15.82 -2.97
CA ILE A 112 -4.31 14.90 -3.93
C ILE A 112 -4.68 15.36 -5.34
N PHE A 113 -3.69 15.48 -6.22
CA PHE A 113 -3.85 15.85 -7.62
C PHE A 113 -3.53 14.64 -8.50
N LEU A 114 -4.46 14.25 -9.36
CA LEU A 114 -4.35 13.08 -10.22
C LEU A 114 -4.30 13.55 -11.67
N THR A 115 -3.30 13.12 -12.42
CA THR A 115 -3.16 13.50 -13.83
C THR A 115 -4.10 12.70 -14.73
N ARG A 116 -4.41 11.44 -14.38
CA ARG A 116 -5.19 10.47 -15.18
C ARG A 116 -5.96 9.47 -14.32
N MET A 117 -7.02 8.87 -14.89
CA MET A 117 -7.77 7.74 -14.30
C MET A 117 -7.15 6.38 -14.68
N ASN A 118 -5.83 6.25 -14.50
CA ASN A 118 -5.06 5.04 -14.78
C ASN A 118 -4.50 4.42 -13.49
N TRP A 119 -4.33 3.09 -13.44
CA TRP A 119 -3.85 2.37 -12.25
C TRP A 119 -2.48 2.85 -11.75
N ALA A 120 -1.58 3.19 -12.67
CA ALA A 120 -0.28 3.81 -12.37
C ALA A 120 -0.41 5.16 -11.61
N ASN A 121 -1.56 5.83 -11.72
CA ASN A 121 -1.85 7.13 -11.11
C ASN A 121 -2.78 7.03 -9.89
N VAL A 122 -3.63 6.01 -9.81
CA VAL A 122 -4.70 5.90 -8.78
C VAL A 122 -4.63 4.65 -7.89
N GLY A 123 -3.82 3.64 -8.23
CA GLY A 123 -3.90 2.30 -7.61
C GLY A 123 -3.71 2.27 -6.09
N GLY A 124 -2.80 3.10 -5.57
CA GLY A 124 -2.54 3.23 -4.14
C GLY A 124 -3.53 4.10 -3.38
N LEU A 125 -4.51 4.74 -4.05
CA LEU A 125 -5.50 5.58 -3.36
C LEU A 125 -6.35 4.78 -2.38
N SER A 126 -6.66 3.53 -2.70
CA SER A 126 -7.51 2.68 -1.84
C SER A 126 -6.89 2.47 -0.45
N GLY A 127 -5.63 1.98 -0.39
CA GLY A 127 -4.87 1.87 0.85
C GLY A 127 -4.59 3.22 1.52
N LEU A 128 -4.22 4.25 0.73
CA LEU A 128 -3.94 5.57 1.28
C LEU A 128 -5.18 6.18 1.95
N ILE A 129 -6.37 6.08 1.36
CA ILE A 129 -7.63 6.58 1.92
C ILE A 129 -7.95 5.88 3.25
N LEU A 130 -7.79 4.55 3.33
CA LEU A 130 -7.97 3.80 4.58
C LEU A 130 -6.97 4.27 5.64
N THR A 131 -5.72 4.50 5.26
CA THR A 131 -4.67 5.01 6.16
C THR A 131 -4.95 6.45 6.63
N LEU A 132 -5.50 7.33 5.76
CA LEU A 132 -5.88 8.70 6.11
C LEU A 132 -7.07 8.74 7.08
N ARG A 133 -8.06 7.86 6.88
CA ARG A 133 -9.18 7.65 7.81
C ARG A 133 -8.67 7.23 9.18
N ASP A 134 -7.82 6.20 9.24
CA ASP A 134 -7.26 5.67 10.49
C ASP A 134 -6.33 6.69 11.20
N THR A 135 -5.74 7.63 10.45
CA THR A 135 -4.97 8.77 10.99
C THR A 135 -5.87 9.87 11.58
N GLY A 136 -7.19 9.81 11.35
CA GLY A 136 -8.15 10.82 11.79
C GLY A 136 -8.10 12.12 10.99
N LEU A 137 -7.77 12.07 9.69
CA LEU A 137 -7.88 13.23 8.80
C LEU A 137 -9.36 13.41 8.41
N PRO A 138 -10.03 14.53 8.77
CA PRO A 138 -11.47 14.66 8.58
C PRO A 138 -11.88 14.99 7.14
N LYS A 139 -10.96 15.51 6.31
CA LYS A 139 -11.23 15.86 4.90
C LYS A 139 -9.99 15.71 4.03
N CYS A 140 -10.17 15.11 2.86
CA CYS A 140 -9.19 15.10 1.78
C CYS A 140 -9.88 15.52 0.47
N VAL A 141 -9.28 16.45 -0.28
CA VAL A 141 -9.79 16.90 -1.58
C VAL A 141 -8.98 16.25 -2.69
N LEU A 142 -9.64 15.55 -3.61
CA LEU A 142 -9.00 14.96 -4.77
C LEU A 142 -9.37 15.77 -6.02
N SER A 143 -8.37 16.21 -6.78
CA SER A 143 -8.58 16.96 -8.04
C SER A 143 -8.03 16.16 -9.21
N GLY A 144 -8.73 16.13 -10.34
CA GLY A 144 -8.27 15.38 -11.50
C GLY A 144 -9.34 15.16 -12.57
N PRO A 145 -9.11 14.21 -13.50
CA PRO A 145 -10.00 13.92 -14.60
C PRO A 145 -11.42 13.49 -14.15
N PRO A 146 -12.41 13.46 -15.07
CA PRO A 146 -13.76 13.02 -14.75
C PRO A 146 -13.75 11.55 -14.29
N GLN A 147 -14.84 11.11 -13.67
CA GLN A 147 -15.04 9.74 -13.17
C GLN A 147 -14.27 9.39 -11.88
N LEU A 148 -13.44 10.29 -11.35
CA LEU A 148 -12.83 10.15 -10.02
C LEU A 148 -13.85 9.87 -8.91
N GLN A 149 -15.00 10.58 -8.92
CA GLN A 149 -16.11 10.31 -8.00
C GLN A 149 -16.65 8.86 -8.12
N LYS A 150 -16.70 8.32 -9.34
CA LYS A 150 -17.14 6.94 -9.59
C LYS A 150 -16.10 5.90 -9.18
N TYR A 151 -14.81 6.21 -9.29
CA TYR A 151 -13.75 5.38 -8.72
C TYR A 151 -13.80 5.36 -7.18
N LEU A 152 -14.06 6.51 -6.53
CA LEU A 152 -14.27 6.58 -5.07
C LEU A 152 -15.55 5.86 -4.61
N GLU A 153 -16.63 5.88 -5.40
CA GLU A 153 -17.80 5.03 -5.17
C GLU A 153 -17.44 3.54 -5.30
N ALA A 154 -16.61 3.18 -6.28
CA ALA A 154 -16.23 1.79 -6.54
C ALA A 154 -15.32 1.19 -5.45
N ILE A 155 -14.43 1.98 -4.85
CA ILE A 155 -13.62 1.54 -3.69
C ILE A 155 -14.51 1.05 -2.53
N ARG A 156 -15.71 1.61 -2.37
CA ARG A 156 -16.66 1.21 -1.30
C ARG A 156 -17.20 -0.21 -1.43
N VAL A 157 -17.05 -0.86 -2.60
CA VAL A 157 -17.40 -2.28 -2.79
C VAL A 157 -16.59 -3.19 -1.88
N PHE A 158 -15.34 -2.82 -1.59
CA PHE A 158 -14.43 -3.58 -0.74
C PHE A 158 -14.04 -2.87 0.57
N SER A 159 -13.93 -1.54 0.57
CA SER A 159 -13.59 -0.79 1.79
C SER A 159 -14.76 -0.59 2.75
N GLY A 160 -15.99 -0.90 2.31
CA GLY A 160 -17.22 -0.54 3.01
C GLY A 160 -17.43 0.98 3.12
N PRO A 161 -18.30 1.43 4.05
CA PRO A 161 -18.55 2.84 4.31
C PRO A 161 -17.30 3.57 4.84
N LEU A 162 -16.80 4.55 4.08
CA LEU A 162 -15.68 5.40 4.47
C LEU A 162 -16.10 6.51 5.47
N GLN A 163 -16.71 6.11 6.58
CA GLN A 163 -17.09 7.03 7.65
C GLN A 163 -15.84 7.60 8.35
N GLY A 164 -15.93 8.82 8.87
CA GLY A 164 -14.83 9.52 9.54
C GLY A 164 -13.90 10.34 8.63
N ILE A 165 -14.03 10.24 7.30
CA ILE A 165 -13.29 11.07 6.33
C ILE A 165 -14.21 11.61 5.23
N GLU A 166 -14.22 12.92 5.03
CA GLU A 166 -14.89 13.57 3.91
C GLU A 166 -13.95 13.55 2.67
N LEU A 167 -14.28 12.73 1.69
CA LEU A 167 -13.61 12.72 0.39
C LEU A 167 -14.36 13.63 -0.58
N ALA A 168 -13.81 14.81 -0.84
CA ALA A 168 -14.38 15.77 -1.79
C ALA A 168 -13.66 15.68 -3.14
N VAL A 169 -14.42 15.69 -4.24
CA VAL A 169 -13.86 15.71 -5.60
C VAL A 169 -13.96 17.12 -6.20
N ARG A 170 -12.84 17.65 -6.67
CA ARG A 170 -12.76 18.86 -7.50
C ARG A 170 -12.63 18.43 -8.97
N PRO A 171 -13.55 18.82 -9.87
CA PRO A 171 -13.45 18.46 -11.28
C PRO A 171 -12.28 19.21 -11.95
N TYR A 172 -11.71 18.63 -13.01
CA TYR A 172 -10.67 19.28 -13.82
C TYR A 172 -11.11 20.61 -14.47
N THR A 173 -12.42 20.85 -14.57
CA THR A 173 -13.02 22.08 -15.10
C THR A 173 -12.86 23.28 -14.17
N ASP A 174 -12.61 23.05 -12.88
CA ASP A 174 -12.35 24.13 -11.92
C ASP A 174 -10.93 24.66 -12.16
N ALA A 175 -10.83 25.76 -12.91
CA ALA A 175 -9.56 26.24 -13.47
C ALA A 175 -8.44 26.48 -12.43
N MET A 176 -8.77 26.77 -11.17
CA MET A 176 -7.80 27.00 -10.10
C MET A 176 -8.25 26.55 -8.70
N TYR A 177 -7.27 26.27 -7.86
CA TYR A 177 -7.38 26.09 -6.40
C TYR A 177 -6.32 26.96 -5.71
N SER A 178 -6.58 27.47 -4.50
CA SER A 178 -5.60 28.20 -3.71
C SER A 178 -5.76 27.94 -2.21
N ASP A 179 -4.65 27.98 -1.47
CA ASP A 179 -4.62 27.85 0.01
C ASP A 179 -3.56 28.77 0.67
N ASP A 180 -3.01 28.41 1.84
CA ASP A 180 -1.99 29.20 2.54
C ASP A 180 -0.58 29.11 1.88
N THR A 181 -0.33 28.09 1.04
CA THR A 181 0.99 27.80 0.46
C THR A 181 1.07 28.21 -1.02
N MET A 182 0.08 27.84 -1.82
CA MET A 182 0.14 28.04 -3.28
C MET A 182 -1.23 28.11 -3.97
N THR A 183 -1.21 28.60 -5.21
CA THR A 183 -2.29 28.48 -6.20
C THR A 183 -1.92 27.41 -7.23
N VAL A 184 -2.82 26.46 -7.45
CA VAL A 184 -2.68 25.37 -8.44
C VAL A 184 -3.71 25.58 -9.56
N TYR A 185 -3.23 25.66 -10.80
CA TYR A 185 -4.06 25.76 -12.01
C TYR A 185 -4.13 24.40 -12.70
N GLN A 186 -5.33 24.01 -13.13
CA GLN A 186 -5.55 22.76 -13.88
C GLN A 186 -5.47 23.03 -15.39
N VAL A 187 -4.66 22.26 -16.11
CA VAL A 187 -4.45 22.37 -17.55
C VAL A 187 -4.89 21.06 -18.22
N PRO A 188 -6.13 20.96 -18.70
CA PRO A 188 -6.59 19.80 -19.45
C PRO A 188 -5.95 19.74 -20.84
N LEU A 189 -5.43 18.56 -21.18
CA LEU A 189 -4.80 18.23 -22.45
C LEU A 189 -5.58 17.08 -23.08
N PHE A 190 -6.05 17.27 -24.32
CA PHE A 190 -6.81 16.26 -25.05
C PHE A 190 -5.94 15.65 -26.16
N SER A 191 -5.95 14.32 -26.29
CA SER A 191 -5.23 13.57 -27.32
C SER A 191 -5.54 14.11 -28.73
N SER A 192 -4.51 14.18 -29.57
CA SER A 192 -4.64 14.55 -30.99
C SER A 192 -5.26 13.45 -31.86
N ALA A 193 -5.40 12.22 -31.35
CA ALA A 193 -6.12 11.18 -32.04
C ALA A 193 -7.63 11.48 -32.06
N ALA A 194 -8.26 11.30 -33.22
CA ALA A 194 -9.72 11.34 -33.31
C ALA A 194 -10.34 10.39 -32.26
N PRO A 195 -11.41 10.80 -31.55
CA PRO A 195 -12.01 9.95 -30.53
C PRO A 195 -12.38 8.62 -31.17
N LYS A 196 -11.77 7.53 -30.67
CA LYS A 196 -12.03 6.17 -31.15
C LYS A 196 -13.47 5.81 -30.84
N THR A 197 -14.38 6.21 -31.73
CA THR A 197 -15.69 5.59 -31.84
C THR A 197 -15.44 4.11 -32.00
N THR A 198 -15.82 3.33 -31.00
CA THR A 198 -15.91 1.88 -31.10
C THR A 198 -17.03 1.53 -32.06
N THR A 199 -16.76 1.71 -33.35
CA THR A 199 -17.43 1.01 -34.43
C THR A 199 -17.16 -0.47 -34.20
N VAL A 200 -18.14 -1.13 -33.58
CA VAL A 200 -18.19 -2.58 -33.51
C VAL A 200 -18.16 -3.07 -34.95
N GLY A 201 -17.00 -3.61 -35.36
CA GLY A 201 -16.81 -4.19 -36.68
C GLY A 201 -17.75 -5.38 -36.82
N CYS A 202 -18.89 -5.16 -37.48
CA CYS A 202 -19.92 -6.16 -37.67
C CYS A 202 -19.50 -7.15 -38.75
N TYR A 203 -18.52 -8.01 -38.43
CA TYR A 203 -18.26 -9.24 -39.18
C TYR A 203 -19.55 -10.06 -39.16
N SER A 204 -20.26 -10.01 -40.28
CA SER A 204 -21.54 -10.69 -40.47
C SER A 204 -21.24 -12.09 -40.99
N PRO A 205 -21.52 -13.17 -40.23
CA PRO A 205 -21.50 -14.51 -40.79
C PRO A 205 -22.62 -14.64 -41.84
N PRO A 206 -22.48 -15.49 -42.86
CA PRO A 206 -23.57 -15.78 -43.78
C PRO A 206 -24.81 -16.27 -43.04
N ARG A 207 -25.99 -15.81 -43.47
CA ARG A 207 -27.27 -16.15 -42.82
C ARG A 207 -27.58 -17.65 -42.93
N SER A 208 -27.75 -18.29 -41.78
CA SER A 208 -28.62 -19.45 -41.61
C SER A 208 -29.70 -19.11 -40.56
N PRO A 209 -30.96 -19.54 -40.74
CA PRO A 209 -32.05 -19.15 -39.84
C PRO A 209 -32.18 -20.13 -38.67
N GLU A 210 -31.95 -19.64 -37.45
CA GLU A 210 -32.77 -19.84 -36.24
C GLU A 210 -32.02 -19.29 -35.02
N ARG A 211 -32.65 -18.36 -34.29
CA ARG A 211 -32.02 -17.66 -33.17
C ARG A 211 -32.91 -17.72 -31.93
N VAL A 212 -32.71 -18.75 -31.11
CA VAL A 212 -33.32 -18.82 -29.77
C VAL A 212 -32.66 -17.78 -28.86
N SER A 213 -33.48 -16.98 -28.17
CA SER A 213 -33.04 -15.85 -27.35
C SER A 213 -32.52 -16.27 -25.98
N THR A 214 -31.26 -15.94 -25.65
CA THR A 214 -30.67 -16.14 -24.32
C THR A 214 -30.84 -14.91 -23.42
N THR A 215 -31.96 -14.82 -22.71
CA THR A 215 -32.31 -13.70 -21.80
C THR A 215 -32.27 -14.05 -20.31
N GLN A 216 -31.70 -15.20 -19.93
CA GLN A 216 -31.77 -15.71 -18.55
C GLN A 216 -30.63 -15.26 -17.62
N SER A 217 -29.40 -15.03 -18.11
CA SER A 217 -28.24 -14.77 -17.23
C SER A 217 -28.21 -13.39 -16.55
N GLN A 218 -29.05 -12.43 -16.96
CA GLN A 218 -29.14 -11.12 -16.32
C GLN A 218 -30.08 -11.12 -15.09
N LYS A 219 -31.10 -11.99 -15.06
CA LYS A 219 -32.12 -11.99 -13.99
C LYS A 219 -31.60 -12.49 -12.65
N ASP A 220 -30.69 -13.45 -12.67
CA ASP A 220 -30.15 -14.05 -11.44
C ASP A 220 -29.24 -13.11 -10.65
N VAL A 221 -28.72 -12.05 -11.30
CA VAL A 221 -27.94 -10.99 -10.64
C VAL A 221 -28.87 -9.92 -10.05
N GLU A 222 -29.92 -9.51 -10.78
CA GLU A 222 -30.92 -8.55 -10.28
C GLU A 222 -31.65 -9.03 -9.00
N GLY A 223 -31.83 -10.35 -8.84
CA GLY A 223 -32.48 -10.93 -7.67
C GLY A 223 -31.78 -10.61 -6.33
N HIS A 224 -30.47 -10.36 -6.33
CA HIS A 224 -29.71 -10.01 -5.12
C HIS A 224 -29.66 -8.50 -4.83
N PHE A 225 -30.09 -7.63 -5.75
CA PHE A 225 -30.05 -6.17 -5.57
C PHE A 225 -31.19 -5.62 -4.69
N ARG A 226 -32.21 -6.42 -4.36
CA ARG A 226 -33.42 -5.94 -3.64
C ARG A 226 -33.32 -5.90 -2.11
N GLN A 227 -32.19 -6.26 -1.51
CA GLN A 227 -31.99 -6.25 -0.05
C GLN A 227 -31.05 -5.13 0.45
N ILE A 228 -30.74 -4.15 -0.40
CA ILE A 228 -30.08 -2.90 0.02
C ILE A 228 -31.06 -1.76 -0.25
N GLU A 229 -31.81 -1.36 0.77
CA GLU A 229 -32.81 -0.29 0.66
C GLU A 229 -32.16 1.07 0.37
N GLY A 230 -32.79 1.90 -0.48
CA GLY A 230 -32.44 3.32 -0.58
C GLY A 230 -32.52 3.99 -1.96
N ILE A 231 -32.63 3.27 -3.08
CA ILE A 231 -32.69 3.89 -4.43
C ILE A 231 -33.79 3.26 -5.29
N SER A 232 -34.96 3.90 -5.32
CA SER A 232 -36.13 3.44 -6.10
C SER A 232 -36.79 4.55 -6.91
N SER A 233 -36.08 5.18 -7.86
CA SER A 233 -36.68 5.87 -9.01
C SER A 233 -35.65 6.38 -10.03
N LEU A 234 -35.26 5.53 -11.00
CA LEU A 234 -34.72 6.02 -12.29
C LEU A 234 -35.38 5.24 -13.42
N LYS A 235 -35.84 5.94 -14.45
CA LYS A 235 -36.56 5.34 -15.58
C LYS A 235 -35.55 4.71 -16.56
N ARG A 236 -36.02 3.69 -17.30
CA ARG A 236 -35.22 2.92 -18.27
C ARG A 236 -34.55 3.77 -19.36
N GLU A 237 -35.03 4.99 -19.60
CA GLU A 237 -34.58 5.88 -20.66
C GLU A 237 -33.34 6.72 -20.26
N ASP A 238 -33.06 6.91 -18.97
CA ASP A 238 -31.87 7.63 -18.49
C ASP A 238 -30.57 6.81 -18.60
N ILE A 239 -30.68 5.48 -18.80
CA ILE A 239 -29.55 4.54 -18.93
C ILE A 239 -28.72 4.83 -20.21
N GLY A 240 -29.28 5.55 -21.19
CA GLY A 240 -28.62 5.88 -22.45
C GLY A 240 -27.52 6.96 -22.40
N ARG A 241 -27.35 7.67 -21.27
CA ARG A 241 -26.31 8.71 -21.08
C ARG A 241 -25.29 8.34 -19.99
N LEU A 242 -24.86 7.08 -19.95
CA LEU A 242 -23.71 6.67 -19.14
C LEU A 242 -22.44 7.43 -19.57
N SER A 243 -21.80 8.13 -18.62
CA SER A 243 -20.58 8.91 -18.86
C SER A 243 -19.45 7.97 -19.31
N LYS A 244 -19.03 8.09 -20.57
CA LYS A 244 -18.01 7.22 -21.16
C LYS A 244 -16.63 7.48 -20.54
N ARG A 245 -15.83 6.42 -20.37
CA ARG A 245 -14.38 6.47 -20.12
C ARG A 245 -13.73 7.47 -21.08
N ASP A 246 -13.06 8.49 -20.54
CA ASP A 246 -12.31 9.44 -21.36
C ASP A 246 -10.81 9.15 -21.27
N SER A 247 -10.33 8.26 -22.14
CA SER A 247 -8.91 7.97 -22.30
C SER A 247 -8.16 9.04 -23.12
N SER A 248 -8.86 10.07 -23.61
CA SER A 248 -8.27 11.16 -24.39
C SER A 248 -7.80 12.33 -23.53
N LEU A 249 -8.15 12.38 -22.24
CA LEU A 249 -7.80 13.49 -21.34
C LEU A 249 -6.61 13.16 -20.41
N VAL A 250 -5.67 14.10 -20.32
CA VAL A 250 -4.66 14.20 -19.25
C VAL A 250 -4.80 15.56 -18.59
N VAL A 251 -4.73 15.63 -17.26
CA VAL A 251 -4.72 16.89 -16.52
C VAL A 251 -3.29 17.16 -16.06
N SER A 252 -2.70 18.27 -16.52
CA SER A 252 -1.44 18.80 -15.99
C SER A 252 -1.70 19.91 -14.97
N PHE A 253 -0.72 20.21 -14.11
CA PHE A 253 -0.88 21.17 -13.01
C PHE A 253 0.23 22.22 -13.03
N ILE A 254 -0.14 23.50 -12.94
CA ILE A 254 0.81 24.61 -12.79
C ILE A 254 0.64 25.19 -11.39
N CYS A 255 1.71 25.14 -10.60
CA CYS A 255 1.68 25.43 -9.17
C CYS A 255 2.52 26.68 -8.88
N LYS A 256 1.87 27.82 -8.61
CA LYS A 256 2.52 29.07 -8.21
C LYS A 256 2.50 29.20 -6.69
N LEU A 257 3.67 29.23 -6.05
CA LEU A 257 3.75 29.53 -4.61
C LEU A 257 3.25 30.96 -4.33
N HIS A 258 2.77 31.21 -3.12
CA HIS A 258 2.41 32.57 -2.72
C HIS A 258 3.64 33.44 -2.45
N ASP A 259 3.59 34.70 -2.87
CA ASP A 259 4.66 35.67 -2.67
C ASP A 259 4.88 35.91 -1.17
N LYS A 260 6.14 35.93 -0.75
CA LYS A 260 6.52 36.15 0.64
C LYS A 260 6.87 37.62 0.82
N LYS A 261 6.03 38.33 1.59
CA LYS A 261 6.22 39.75 1.92
C LYS A 261 7.53 39.98 2.65
N GLY A 262 8.12 41.15 2.43
CA GLY A 262 9.34 41.59 3.09
C GLY A 262 9.29 41.52 4.62
N ASN A 263 10.44 41.25 5.22
CA ASN A 263 10.63 41.36 6.66
C ASN A 263 10.79 42.83 7.03
N PHE A 264 10.08 43.28 8.07
CA PHE A 264 10.19 44.66 8.56
C PHE A 264 11.45 44.82 9.40
N ILE A 265 12.30 45.77 9.02
CA ILE A 265 13.63 46.03 9.56
C ILE A 265 13.46 47.01 10.73
N VAL A 266 13.22 46.44 11.92
CA VAL A 266 13.00 47.16 13.18
C VAL A 266 14.06 48.24 13.49
N LEU A 267 15.31 48.03 13.11
CA LEU A 267 16.40 48.99 13.33
C LEU A 267 16.23 50.25 12.48
N LYS A 268 16.15 50.10 11.15
CA LYS A 268 15.87 51.20 10.22
C LYS A 268 14.57 51.95 10.56
N ALA A 269 13.54 51.22 10.98
CA ALA A 269 12.29 51.84 11.43
C ALA A 269 12.48 52.76 12.64
N LYS A 270 13.31 52.36 13.63
CA LYS A 270 13.66 53.22 14.77
C LYS A 270 14.51 54.43 14.34
N GLU A 271 15.45 54.24 13.42
CA GLU A 271 16.28 55.32 12.86
C GLU A 271 15.42 56.38 12.14
N LEU A 272 14.31 55.96 11.51
CA LEU A 272 13.32 56.84 10.87
C LEU A 272 12.26 57.39 11.83
N GLY A 273 12.41 57.20 13.15
CA GLY A 273 11.53 57.76 14.17
C GLY A 273 10.15 57.07 14.29
N LEU A 274 9.93 55.93 13.64
CA LEU A 274 8.68 55.19 13.76
C LEU A 274 8.47 54.69 15.21
N PRO A 275 7.21 54.58 15.69
CA PRO A 275 6.89 54.34 17.09
C PRO A 275 7.02 52.84 17.49
N VAL A 276 8.16 52.23 17.16
CA VAL A 276 8.41 50.79 17.29
C VAL A 276 8.38 50.35 18.75
N GLY A 277 7.54 49.36 19.07
CA GLY A 277 7.29 48.87 20.42
C GLY A 277 6.01 49.41 21.06
N THR A 278 5.32 50.36 20.40
CA THR A 278 3.99 50.82 20.80
C THR A 278 2.89 50.10 20.01
N ALA A 279 1.63 50.19 20.43
CA ALA A 279 0.50 49.67 19.65
C ALA A 279 0.33 50.37 18.28
N ALA A 280 0.79 51.62 18.14
CA ALA A 280 0.64 52.42 16.93
C ALA A 280 1.50 51.92 15.74
N ILE A 281 2.53 51.11 15.98
CA ILE A 281 3.38 50.59 14.89
C ILE A 281 2.70 49.49 14.06
N GLY A 282 1.69 48.80 14.61
CA GLY A 282 1.04 47.66 13.97
C GLY A 282 0.41 48.01 12.61
N PRO A 283 -0.48 49.02 12.53
CA PRO A 283 -1.05 49.49 11.26
C PRO A 283 0.02 49.95 10.27
N ILE A 284 1.03 50.70 10.74
CA ILE A 284 2.13 51.21 9.91
C ILE A 284 2.92 50.06 9.26
N ILE A 285 3.26 49.01 10.02
CA ILE A 285 3.91 47.80 9.49
C ILE A 285 3.02 47.10 8.46
N SER A 286 1.71 47.00 8.71
CA SER A 286 0.78 46.35 7.77
C SER A 286 0.73 47.07 6.43
N GLU A 287 0.65 48.40 6.44
CA GLU A 287 0.56 49.23 5.24
C GLU A 287 1.87 49.18 4.43
N LEU A 288 3.03 49.35 5.10
CA LEU A 288 4.36 49.27 4.47
C LEU A 288 4.65 47.87 3.92
N LYS A 289 4.28 46.80 4.64
CA LYS A 289 4.35 45.43 4.11
C LYS A 289 3.34 45.11 3.01
N SER A 290 2.34 45.96 2.79
CA SER A 290 1.42 45.86 1.65
C SER A 290 1.95 46.57 0.40
N GLY A 291 3.12 47.20 0.46
CA GLY A 291 3.74 47.91 -0.67
C GLY A 291 3.27 49.36 -0.82
N LYS A 292 2.64 49.94 0.20
CA LYS A 292 2.19 51.34 0.21
C LYS A 292 3.14 52.19 1.04
N SER A 293 3.41 53.42 0.61
CA SER A 293 4.09 54.41 1.45
C SER A 293 3.20 54.86 2.61
N VAL A 294 3.83 55.33 3.69
CA VAL A 294 3.13 55.87 4.87
C VAL A 294 3.74 57.21 5.25
N THR A 295 2.91 58.23 5.36
CA THR A 295 3.32 59.53 5.92
C THR A 295 3.29 59.47 7.45
N TYR A 296 4.44 59.68 8.09
CA TYR A 296 4.57 59.75 9.54
C TYR A 296 5.36 61.00 9.94
N GLN A 297 4.82 61.80 10.86
CA GLN A 297 5.42 63.08 11.32
C GLN A 297 5.84 64.02 10.17
N GLY A 298 5.06 64.05 9.08
CA GLY A 298 5.33 64.90 7.90
C GLY A 298 6.36 64.35 6.92
N ARG A 299 6.97 63.19 7.19
CA ARG A 299 7.87 62.48 6.28
C ARG A 299 7.16 61.30 5.63
N GLU A 300 7.29 61.15 4.32
CA GLU A 300 6.90 59.93 3.62
C GLU A 300 7.96 58.84 3.80
N ILE A 301 7.52 57.63 4.14
CA ILE A 301 8.37 56.45 4.33
C ILE A 301 7.94 55.40 3.32
N PHE A 302 8.89 54.90 2.52
CA PHE A 302 8.65 53.91 1.48
C PHE A 302 8.85 52.49 2.01
N PRO A 303 8.23 51.47 1.41
CA PRO A 303 8.47 50.07 1.76
C PRO A 303 9.95 49.69 1.72
N GLU A 304 10.72 50.15 0.72
CA GLU A 304 12.15 49.84 0.57
C GLU A 304 13.02 50.40 1.73
N ASP A 305 12.58 51.48 2.38
CA ASP A 305 13.31 52.07 3.50
C ASP A 305 13.38 51.10 4.70
N VAL A 306 12.29 50.35 4.94
CA VAL A 306 12.08 49.60 6.20
C VAL A 306 11.65 48.15 6.02
N CYS A 307 11.52 47.64 4.80
CA CYS A 307 11.28 46.24 4.51
C CYS A 307 12.42 45.65 3.68
N THR A 308 12.73 44.37 3.87
CA THR A 308 13.49 43.62 2.85
C THR A 308 12.66 43.52 1.56
N PRO A 309 13.28 43.30 0.39
CA PRO A 309 12.54 42.96 -0.82
C PRO A 309 11.56 41.81 -0.59
N ALA A 310 10.45 41.82 -1.34
CA ALA A 310 9.56 40.67 -1.42
C ALA A 310 10.27 39.52 -2.13
N ASP A 311 9.96 38.29 -1.74
CA ASP A 311 10.43 37.04 -2.35
C ASP A 311 9.28 36.48 -3.20
N PRO A 312 9.33 36.61 -4.55
CA PRO A 312 8.28 36.12 -5.44
C PRO A 312 8.07 34.61 -5.28
N GLY A 313 6.86 34.14 -5.49
CA GLY A 313 6.55 32.72 -5.52
C GLY A 313 7.14 32.04 -6.75
N PRO A 314 8.14 31.15 -6.63
CA PRO A 314 8.57 30.35 -7.77
C PRO A 314 7.43 29.43 -8.23
N ILE A 315 7.45 29.11 -9.52
CA ILE A 315 6.46 28.22 -10.14
C ILE A 315 7.08 26.85 -10.36
N PHE A 316 6.32 25.79 -10.07
CA PHE A 316 6.63 24.45 -10.57
C PHE A 316 5.47 23.88 -11.39
N ILE A 317 5.77 23.04 -12.36
CA ILE A 317 4.80 22.44 -13.28
C ILE A 317 4.87 20.92 -13.14
N VAL A 318 3.72 20.26 -13.11
CA VAL A 318 3.60 18.80 -13.21
C VAL A 318 2.89 18.47 -14.53
N VAL A 319 3.61 17.80 -15.43
CA VAL A 319 3.11 17.42 -16.76
C VAL A 319 3.24 15.91 -16.94
N GLU A 320 2.17 15.28 -17.43
CA GLU A 320 2.21 13.91 -17.94
C GLU A 320 1.99 13.93 -19.46
N CYS A 321 2.83 13.21 -20.19
CA CYS A 321 2.71 13.01 -21.64
C CYS A 321 2.84 11.51 -21.93
N PRO A 322 1.73 10.75 -21.91
CA PRO A 322 1.81 9.29 -21.77
C PRO A 322 2.00 8.54 -23.09
N THR A 323 1.67 9.15 -24.23
CA THR A 323 1.80 8.57 -25.58
C THR A 323 2.09 9.67 -26.59
N GLU A 324 2.52 9.29 -27.80
CA GLU A 324 2.83 10.24 -28.88
C GLU A 324 1.61 11.12 -29.25
N GLU A 325 0.39 10.60 -29.08
CA GLU A 325 -0.86 11.33 -29.33
C GLU A 325 -1.01 12.59 -28.46
N PHE A 326 -0.32 12.67 -27.31
CA PHE A 326 -0.31 13.82 -26.40
C PHE A 326 0.84 14.81 -26.64
N VAL A 327 1.84 14.47 -27.48
CA VAL A 327 3.00 15.35 -27.72
C VAL A 327 2.56 16.69 -28.29
N MET A 328 1.75 16.71 -29.34
CA MET A 328 1.25 17.97 -29.91
C MET A 328 0.37 18.76 -28.92
N PRO A 329 -0.62 18.15 -28.23
CA PRO A 329 -1.38 18.80 -27.15
C PRO A 329 -0.55 19.45 -26.04
N VAL A 330 0.61 18.88 -25.67
CA VAL A 330 1.56 19.51 -24.73
C VAL A 330 2.33 20.65 -25.40
N VAL A 331 2.96 20.37 -26.54
CA VAL A 331 3.90 21.28 -27.22
C VAL A 331 3.21 22.56 -27.70
N GLU A 332 1.99 22.46 -28.20
CA GLU A 332 1.25 23.60 -28.74
C GLU A 332 0.41 24.35 -27.70
N ASN A 333 0.39 23.90 -26.43
CA ASN A 333 -0.49 24.49 -25.42
C ASN A 333 -0.14 25.96 -25.10
N GLU A 334 -1.07 26.86 -25.41
CA GLU A 334 -0.94 28.30 -25.15
C GLU A 334 -0.73 28.65 -23.67
N THR A 335 -1.13 27.78 -22.73
CA THR A 335 -0.86 28.00 -21.30
C THR A 335 0.63 27.80 -21.01
N PHE A 336 1.25 26.73 -21.51
CA PHE A 336 2.68 26.47 -21.29
C PHE A 336 3.57 27.48 -22.01
N LYS A 337 3.22 27.89 -23.23
CA LYS A 337 3.97 28.93 -23.99
C LYS A 337 4.16 30.22 -23.20
N ARG A 338 3.13 30.68 -22.48
CA ARG A 338 3.21 31.91 -21.63
C ARG A 338 4.28 31.82 -20.53
N TYR A 339 4.56 30.63 -20.02
CA TYR A 339 5.59 30.38 -19.01
C TYR A 339 6.99 30.16 -19.61
N GLN A 340 7.07 29.74 -20.87
CA GLN A 340 8.32 29.64 -21.65
C GLN A 340 8.82 31.03 -22.07
N GLU A 341 7.92 31.87 -22.61
CA GLU A 341 8.22 33.21 -23.13
C GLU A 341 8.57 34.27 -22.06
N LYS A 342 8.76 33.88 -20.79
CA LYS A 342 8.93 34.77 -19.63
C LYS A 342 7.84 35.85 -19.46
N LYS A 343 6.65 35.64 -20.04
CA LYS A 343 5.49 36.55 -19.90
C LYS A 343 4.80 36.41 -18.54
N SER A 344 5.07 35.34 -17.79
CA SER A 344 4.68 35.22 -16.39
C SER A 344 5.56 36.08 -15.48
N GLY A 345 4.95 36.93 -14.63
CA GLY A 345 5.66 37.76 -13.64
C GLY A 345 6.33 36.99 -12.49
N SER A 346 6.59 35.70 -12.66
CA SER A 346 7.29 34.83 -11.70
C SER A 346 8.00 33.72 -12.49
N PRO A 347 9.24 33.33 -12.13
CA PRO A 347 10.01 32.34 -12.87
C PRO A 347 9.51 30.90 -12.62
N VAL A 348 9.60 30.06 -13.65
CA VAL A 348 9.47 28.60 -13.51
C VAL A 348 10.79 28.05 -12.99
N ALA A 349 10.77 27.51 -11.77
CA ALA A 349 11.94 26.90 -11.14
C ALA A 349 12.08 25.40 -11.49
N LEU A 350 10.96 24.69 -11.67
CA LEU A 350 10.96 23.24 -11.87
C LEU A 350 9.83 22.79 -12.81
N VAL A 351 10.14 21.94 -13.79
CA VAL A 351 9.13 21.17 -14.55
C VAL A 351 9.32 19.67 -14.24
N ILE A 352 8.26 19.00 -13.83
CA ILE A 352 8.23 17.58 -13.49
C ILE A 352 7.53 16.83 -14.61
N HIS A 353 8.27 15.98 -15.30
CA HIS A 353 7.83 15.18 -16.44
C HIS A 353 7.57 13.75 -15.99
N MET A 354 6.29 13.36 -15.94
CA MET A 354 5.86 11.97 -15.78
C MET A 354 5.62 11.43 -17.20
N THR A 355 6.66 10.96 -17.86
CA THR A 355 6.67 10.81 -19.34
C THR A 355 7.56 9.63 -19.75
N PRO A 356 7.05 8.64 -20.53
CA PRO A 356 7.84 7.50 -20.97
C PRO A 356 9.08 7.90 -21.77
N GLU A 357 10.12 7.08 -21.73
CA GLU A 357 11.40 7.40 -22.35
C GLU A 357 11.28 7.59 -23.88
N SER A 358 10.39 6.82 -24.52
CA SER A 358 10.09 6.95 -25.95
C SER A 358 9.62 8.36 -26.34
N ILE A 359 8.89 9.04 -25.45
CA ILE A 359 8.36 10.38 -25.66
C ILE A 359 9.42 11.46 -25.38
N LEU A 360 10.30 11.25 -24.40
CA LEU A 360 11.45 12.13 -24.17
C LEU A 360 12.42 12.16 -25.35
N HIS A 361 12.50 11.05 -26.09
CA HIS A 361 13.24 10.96 -27.35
C HIS A 361 12.52 11.61 -28.55
N SER A 362 11.25 12.02 -28.43
CA SER A 362 10.57 12.78 -29.49
C SER A 362 11.19 14.17 -29.59
N SER A 363 11.75 14.50 -30.75
CA SER A 363 12.46 15.77 -31.00
C SER A 363 11.59 17.00 -30.71
N ARG A 364 10.27 16.87 -30.90
CA ARG A 364 9.28 17.92 -30.58
C ARG A 364 9.17 18.16 -29.07
N TYR A 365 9.06 17.09 -28.29
CA TYR A 365 8.96 17.17 -26.82
C TYR A 365 10.27 17.69 -26.21
N TRP A 366 11.41 17.16 -26.65
CA TRP A 366 12.74 17.61 -26.23
C TRP A 366 12.98 19.09 -26.56
N HIS A 367 12.57 19.56 -27.75
CA HIS A 367 12.69 20.97 -28.10
C HIS A 367 11.80 21.85 -27.22
N TRP A 368 10.57 21.42 -26.93
CA TRP A 368 9.65 22.12 -26.02
C TRP A 368 10.19 22.20 -24.58
N MET A 369 10.86 21.15 -24.07
CA MET A 369 11.54 21.22 -22.78
C MET A 369 12.58 22.36 -22.75
N LYS A 370 13.33 22.54 -23.83
CA LYS A 370 14.36 23.59 -23.95
C LYS A 370 13.84 25.01 -24.14
N GLN A 371 12.53 25.22 -24.28
CA GLN A 371 11.93 26.56 -24.37
C GLN A 371 11.67 27.20 -22.99
N PHE A 372 11.81 26.45 -21.89
CA PHE A 372 11.79 27.03 -20.55
C PHE A 372 13.07 27.83 -20.25
N GLY A 373 13.03 28.69 -19.23
CA GLY A 373 14.16 29.57 -18.92
C GLY A 373 15.42 28.81 -18.50
N PRO A 374 16.64 29.37 -18.68
CA PRO A 374 17.89 28.66 -18.41
C PRO A 374 18.18 28.37 -16.91
N GLN A 375 17.27 28.77 -16.01
CA GLN A 375 17.29 28.45 -14.57
C GLN A 375 16.19 27.45 -14.20
N THR A 376 15.43 26.94 -15.17
CA THR A 376 14.38 25.95 -14.95
C THR A 376 15.00 24.56 -14.89
N GLU A 377 14.84 23.90 -13.76
CA GLU A 377 15.21 22.50 -13.59
C GLU A 377 14.15 21.59 -14.21
N HIS A 378 14.56 20.43 -14.73
CA HIS A 378 13.67 19.44 -15.34
C HIS A 378 13.81 18.10 -14.62
N LEU A 379 12.78 17.68 -13.89
CA LEU A 379 12.74 16.40 -13.16
C LEU A 379 12.02 15.34 -13.99
N ILE A 380 12.68 14.22 -14.25
CA ILE A 380 12.15 13.13 -15.09
C ILE A 380 11.79 11.92 -14.23
N LEU A 381 10.51 11.52 -14.24
CA LEU A 381 9.98 10.37 -13.49
C LEU A 381 9.41 9.33 -14.46
N ASN A 382 10.18 8.28 -14.75
CA ASN A 382 9.81 7.25 -15.74
C ASN A 382 10.55 5.92 -15.58
N GLU A 383 10.26 4.97 -16.46
CA GLU A 383 10.71 3.57 -16.41
C GLU A 383 12.23 3.37 -16.59
N ASN A 384 12.97 4.42 -16.94
CA ASN A 384 14.44 4.40 -16.98
C ASN A 384 15.10 4.83 -15.65
N THR A 385 14.30 5.27 -14.69
CA THR A 385 14.76 5.69 -13.37
C THR A 385 15.36 4.51 -12.58
N SER A 386 16.61 4.65 -12.19
CA SER A 386 17.40 3.62 -11.50
C SER A 386 17.50 3.94 -10.00
N THR A 387 16.45 3.64 -9.23
CA THR A 387 16.40 3.95 -7.80
C THR A 387 15.81 2.82 -6.95
N LEU A 388 16.08 2.83 -5.65
CA LEU A 388 15.64 1.82 -4.68
C LEU A 388 14.49 2.35 -3.86
N HIS A 389 13.36 1.66 -3.91
CA HIS A 389 12.13 2.11 -3.29
C HIS A 389 11.87 1.50 -1.90
N ASN A 390 12.17 0.21 -1.71
CA ASN A 390 11.91 -0.54 -0.47
C ASN A 390 13.20 -1.13 0.13
N LEU A 391 14.07 -0.26 0.64
CA LEU A 391 15.38 -0.62 1.21
C LEU A 391 15.30 -1.69 2.30
N ARG A 392 14.26 -1.66 3.14
CA ARG A 392 14.05 -2.64 4.22
C ARG A 392 13.77 -4.05 3.70
N SER A 393 13.16 -4.18 2.52
CA SER A 393 12.96 -5.48 1.84
C SER A 393 14.29 -6.09 1.42
N TYR A 394 15.21 -5.27 0.86
CA TYR A 394 16.56 -5.69 0.52
C TYR A 394 17.37 -6.08 1.76
N LYS A 395 17.39 -5.23 2.80
CA LYS A 395 18.09 -5.55 4.06
C LYS A 395 17.65 -6.90 4.64
N ILE A 396 16.34 -7.10 4.83
CA ILE A 396 15.82 -8.33 5.42
C ILE A 396 16.17 -9.54 4.54
N GLN A 397 15.97 -9.45 3.22
CA GLN A 397 16.27 -10.59 2.34
C GLN A 397 17.77 -10.92 2.28
N THR A 398 18.65 -9.91 2.28
CA THR A 398 20.09 -10.12 2.36
C THR A 398 20.50 -10.83 3.66
N GLN A 399 19.88 -10.48 4.78
CA GLN A 399 20.16 -11.11 6.07
C GLN A 399 19.58 -12.53 6.17
N LEU A 400 18.36 -12.76 5.66
CA LEU A 400 17.76 -14.09 5.55
C LEU A 400 18.57 -15.01 4.59
N ASN A 401 19.16 -14.47 3.53
CA ASN A 401 20.02 -15.21 2.61
C ASN A 401 21.28 -15.78 3.30
N LEU A 402 21.81 -15.12 4.33
CA LEU A 402 22.91 -15.66 5.15
C LEU A 402 22.50 -16.93 5.93
N VAL A 403 21.21 -17.05 6.27
CA VAL A 403 20.63 -18.21 6.96
C VAL A 403 20.48 -19.38 5.99
N HIS A 404 19.83 -19.18 4.83
CA HIS A 404 19.65 -20.25 3.84
C HIS A 404 19.45 -19.72 2.40
N PRO A 405 20.50 -19.71 1.54
CA PRO A 405 20.44 -19.06 0.23
C PRO A 405 19.37 -19.57 -0.74
N GLU A 406 19.02 -20.86 -0.72
CA GLU A 406 18.01 -21.41 -1.64
C GLU A 406 16.57 -21.09 -1.23
N ILE A 407 16.33 -20.95 0.09
CA ILE A 407 15.00 -20.65 0.66
C ILE A 407 14.77 -19.14 0.67
N PHE A 408 15.85 -18.36 0.86
CA PHE A 408 15.84 -16.91 0.84
C PHE A 408 16.79 -16.40 -0.25
N PRO A 409 16.40 -16.47 -1.54
CA PRO A 409 17.23 -15.98 -2.65
C PRO A 409 17.43 -14.46 -2.57
N GLN A 410 18.60 -13.97 -2.99
CA GLN A 410 18.84 -12.52 -3.10
C GLN A 410 17.87 -11.86 -4.09
N LEU A 411 17.49 -10.61 -3.81
CA LEU A 411 16.66 -9.81 -4.71
C LEU A 411 17.47 -9.30 -5.91
N ALA A 412 16.80 -9.07 -7.02
CA ALA A 412 17.38 -8.45 -8.20
C ALA A 412 17.87 -7.03 -7.87
N ASN A 413 19.13 -6.74 -8.23
CA ASN A 413 19.70 -5.41 -8.10
C ASN A 413 19.04 -4.43 -9.08
N VAL A 414 18.92 -3.17 -8.66
CA VAL A 414 18.48 -2.08 -9.54
C VAL A 414 19.58 -1.83 -10.58
N GLN A 415 19.31 -2.25 -11.81
CA GLN A 415 20.18 -2.01 -12.96
C GLN A 415 20.20 -0.51 -13.28
N LYS A 416 21.41 0.07 -13.36
CA LYS A 416 21.57 1.39 -13.99
C LYS A 416 21.50 1.22 -15.49
N LYS A 417 20.49 1.81 -16.12
CA LYS A 417 20.43 1.90 -17.59
C LYS A 417 21.45 2.95 -18.06
N GLU A 418 22.12 2.69 -19.17
CA GLU A 418 23.08 3.63 -19.74
C GLU A 418 22.36 4.92 -20.16
N GLU A 419 22.82 6.06 -19.62
CA GLU A 419 22.31 7.36 -20.01
C GLU A 419 22.97 7.81 -21.31
N ARG A 420 22.17 8.36 -22.23
CA ARG A 420 22.71 8.97 -23.46
C ARG A 420 23.48 10.25 -23.10
N PRO A 421 24.61 10.56 -23.79
CA PRO A 421 25.38 11.78 -23.53
C PRO A 421 24.60 13.10 -23.65
N GLU A 422 23.47 13.09 -24.35
CA GLU A 422 22.63 14.26 -24.64
C GLU A 422 21.43 14.42 -23.68
N PHE A 423 21.39 13.67 -22.56
CA PHE A 423 20.30 13.76 -21.60
C PHE A 423 20.15 15.19 -21.02
N PHE A 424 18.91 15.66 -20.94
CA PHE A 424 18.57 17.00 -20.47
C PHE A 424 17.59 16.93 -19.29
N GLY A 425 18.06 17.34 -18.11
CA GLY A 425 17.32 17.32 -16.85
C GLY A 425 18.01 16.47 -15.78
N VAL A 426 17.23 16.08 -14.78
CA VAL A 426 17.61 15.29 -13.62
C VAL A 426 16.67 14.10 -13.54
N ARG A 427 17.21 12.88 -13.49
CA ARG A 427 16.40 11.69 -13.20
C ARG A 427 15.90 11.74 -11.76
N GLY A 428 14.66 11.31 -11.55
CA GLY A 428 14.15 11.08 -10.22
C GLY A 428 14.98 10.04 -9.49
N GLU A 429 15.08 10.17 -8.17
CA GLU A 429 15.52 9.12 -7.27
C GLU A 429 14.55 9.13 -6.09
N CYS A 430 14.30 7.98 -5.45
CA CYS A 430 13.44 7.95 -4.28
C CYS A 430 14.00 8.88 -3.21
N LEU A 431 13.14 9.73 -2.64
CA LEU A 431 13.47 10.80 -1.70
C LEU A 431 14.34 11.96 -2.21
N LEU A 432 14.66 12.02 -3.51
CA LEU A 432 15.24 13.22 -4.12
C LEU A 432 14.33 14.43 -3.85
N LYS A 433 14.91 15.48 -3.28
CA LYS A 433 14.22 16.72 -2.92
C LYS A 433 14.71 17.86 -3.80
N TYR A 434 13.78 18.66 -4.32
CA TYR A 434 14.06 20.00 -4.80
C TYR A 434 13.49 21.01 -3.81
N GLN A 435 14.34 21.87 -3.27
CA GLN A 435 13.92 22.93 -2.38
C GLN A 435 13.46 24.13 -3.22
N LEU A 436 12.19 24.53 -3.07
CA LEU A 436 11.66 25.75 -3.70
C LEU A 436 11.89 27.00 -2.83
N ARG A 437 11.94 26.83 -1.50
CA ARG A 437 12.28 27.90 -0.55
C ARG A 437 13.03 27.40 0.69
N PRO A 438 13.97 28.18 1.25
CA PRO A 438 14.26 29.58 0.90
C PRO A 438 15.28 29.76 -0.24
N LYS A 439 15.88 28.68 -0.73
CA LYS A 439 16.83 28.68 -1.85
C LYS A 439 16.45 27.57 -2.84
N LEU A 440 16.62 27.84 -4.13
CA LEU A 440 16.46 26.87 -5.21
C LEU A 440 17.68 25.95 -5.25
N GLU A 441 17.54 24.70 -4.80
CA GLU A 441 18.61 23.70 -4.84
C GLU A 441 18.11 22.25 -4.75
N TRP A 442 18.89 21.35 -5.34
CA TRP A 442 18.73 19.90 -5.20
C TRP A 442 19.31 19.40 -3.87
N GLN A 443 18.58 18.50 -3.21
CA GLN A 443 18.97 17.86 -1.96
C GLN A 443 18.92 16.33 -2.12
N ARG A 444 20.08 15.70 -1.95
CA ARG A 444 20.33 14.26 -2.12
C ARG A 444 20.67 13.53 -0.81
N ASP A 445 20.66 14.26 0.31
CA ASP A 445 20.90 13.79 1.68
C ASP A 445 20.01 12.62 2.12
N ALA A 446 18.81 12.52 1.55
CA ALA A 446 17.82 11.49 1.88
C ALA A 446 17.75 10.36 0.85
N VAL A 447 18.48 10.43 -0.27
CA VAL A 447 18.41 9.41 -1.32
C VAL A 447 19.07 8.12 -0.83
N THR A 448 18.35 7.00 -0.92
CA THR A 448 18.81 5.70 -0.42
C THR A 448 19.65 4.94 -1.44
N SER A 449 20.81 4.43 -1.02
CA SER A 449 21.63 3.46 -1.75
C SER A 449 21.47 2.04 -1.16
N ASN A 450 21.63 1.01 -1.99
CA ASN A 450 21.70 -0.38 -1.52
C ASN A 450 23.14 -0.65 -1.06
N ASN A 451 23.32 -0.96 0.22
CA ASN A 451 24.62 -1.32 0.79
C ASN A 451 24.55 -2.74 1.38
N THR A 452 24.59 -3.73 0.50
CA THR A 452 24.53 -5.16 0.88
C THR A 452 25.63 -5.54 1.88
N GLU A 453 26.82 -4.95 1.77
CA GLU A 453 27.94 -5.20 2.68
C GLU A 453 27.64 -4.73 4.11
N GLU A 454 27.00 -3.56 4.25
CA GLU A 454 26.54 -3.03 5.54
C GLU A 454 25.44 -3.92 6.14
N PHE A 455 24.47 -4.38 5.34
CA PHE A 455 23.41 -5.28 5.85
C PHE A 455 23.95 -6.64 6.33
N VAL A 456 24.95 -7.18 5.64
CA VAL A 456 25.67 -8.39 6.06
C VAL A 456 26.46 -8.12 7.33
N LYS A 457 27.20 -7.02 7.39
CA LYS A 457 27.98 -6.62 8.58
C LYS A 457 27.08 -6.46 9.81
N GLU A 458 25.98 -5.71 9.69
CA GLU A 458 25.00 -5.51 10.76
C GLU A 458 24.47 -6.85 11.33
N ALA A 459 24.26 -7.87 10.48
CA ALA A 459 23.83 -9.19 10.95
C ALA A 459 24.97 -9.99 11.60
N MET A 460 26.18 -9.95 11.01
CA MET A 460 27.35 -10.66 11.57
C MET A 460 27.83 -10.09 12.91
N GLU A 461 27.52 -8.83 13.20
CA GLU A 461 27.82 -8.19 14.50
C GLU A 461 26.77 -8.50 15.59
N LEU A 462 25.66 -9.22 15.27
CA LEU A 462 24.67 -9.63 16.26
C LEU A 462 25.20 -10.72 17.21
N PRO A 463 25.01 -10.59 18.54
CA PRO A 463 25.46 -11.58 19.52
C PRO A 463 24.94 -12.99 19.22
N GLY A 464 25.85 -13.96 19.12
CA GLY A 464 25.51 -15.38 18.89
C GLY A 464 25.05 -15.73 17.47
N PHE A 465 24.93 -14.78 16.52
CA PHE A 465 24.39 -15.07 15.19
C PHE A 465 25.29 -15.99 14.37
N VAL A 466 26.61 -15.78 14.40
CA VAL A 466 27.60 -16.63 13.71
C VAL A 466 27.54 -18.07 14.22
N GLU A 467 27.49 -18.26 15.55
CA GLU A 467 27.34 -19.58 16.17
C GLU A 467 26.02 -20.25 15.78
N ALA A 468 24.91 -19.50 15.79
CA ALA A 468 23.60 -20.02 15.36
C ALA A 468 23.60 -20.45 13.88
N LEU A 469 24.30 -19.71 13.00
CA LEU A 469 24.49 -20.09 11.60
C LEU A 469 25.35 -21.35 11.44
N GLU A 470 26.44 -21.48 12.19
CA GLU A 470 27.33 -22.65 12.15
C GLU A 470 26.61 -23.90 12.66
N ASN A 471 25.93 -23.82 13.80
CA ASN A 471 25.11 -24.89 14.34
C ASN A 471 23.99 -25.31 13.37
N CYS A 472 23.27 -24.34 12.79
CA CYS A 472 22.26 -24.63 11.77
C CYS A 472 22.86 -25.36 10.55
N LYS A 473 24.02 -24.92 10.04
CA LYS A 473 24.71 -25.57 8.92
C LYS A 473 25.17 -26.99 9.25
N LEU A 474 25.55 -27.27 10.50
CA LEU A 474 25.88 -28.62 10.96
C LEU A 474 24.64 -29.52 10.99
N THR A 475 23.52 -29.06 11.56
CA THR A 475 22.25 -29.81 11.57
C THR A 475 21.80 -30.17 10.15
N LEU A 476 21.83 -29.19 9.22
CA LEU A 476 21.41 -29.43 7.82
C LEU A 476 22.31 -30.41 7.06
N LYS A 477 23.60 -30.47 7.39
CA LYS A 477 24.52 -31.47 6.82
C LYS A 477 24.25 -32.87 7.37
N LEU A 478 23.97 -32.99 8.67
CA LEU A 478 23.72 -34.29 9.32
C LEU A 478 22.43 -34.94 8.81
N ASP A 479 21.38 -34.16 8.56
CA ASP A 479 20.09 -34.66 8.04
C ASP A 479 20.09 -35.01 6.55
N GLY A 480 21.22 -34.91 5.85
CA GLY A 480 21.28 -35.14 4.41
C GLY A 480 20.49 -34.11 3.57
N ALA A 481 19.99 -33.02 4.17
CA ALA A 481 19.19 -31.98 3.54
C ALA A 481 19.97 -31.12 2.51
N PHE A 482 21.18 -31.55 2.15
CA PHE A 482 22.10 -30.93 1.19
C PHE A 482 22.32 -31.79 -0.07
N THR A 483 21.45 -32.77 -0.35
CA THR A 483 21.40 -33.39 -1.69
C THR A 483 20.82 -32.37 -2.68
N GLY A 484 21.61 -31.99 -3.70
CA GLY A 484 21.28 -30.95 -4.68
C GLY A 484 20.16 -31.30 -5.68
N GLU A 485 19.27 -32.22 -5.32
CA GLU A 485 18.18 -32.77 -6.15
C GLU A 485 16.83 -32.06 -5.92
N SER A 486 16.83 -30.94 -5.18
CA SER A 486 15.63 -30.12 -4.92
C SER A 486 15.15 -29.30 -6.14
N LYS A 487 16.01 -29.12 -7.15
CA LYS A 487 15.71 -28.29 -8.34
C LYS A 487 14.70 -28.97 -9.25
N GLY A 488 13.59 -28.29 -9.53
CA GLY A 488 12.52 -28.77 -10.42
C GLY A 488 11.44 -29.61 -9.76
N GLN A 489 11.42 -29.70 -8.42
CA GLN A 489 10.30 -30.31 -7.70
C GLN A 489 9.11 -29.34 -7.60
N TYR A 490 7.91 -29.84 -7.89
CA TYR A 490 6.65 -29.08 -7.88
C TYR A 490 5.70 -29.59 -6.78
N PRO A 491 4.88 -28.72 -6.18
CA PRO A 491 4.80 -27.27 -6.41
C PRO A 491 6.01 -26.54 -5.81
N GLU A 492 6.49 -25.52 -6.51
CA GLU A 492 7.40 -24.51 -5.93
C GLU A 492 6.54 -23.32 -5.51
N VAL A 493 6.66 -22.92 -4.24
CA VAL A 493 5.85 -21.86 -3.62
C VAL A 493 6.77 -20.69 -3.28
N ILE A 494 6.43 -19.50 -3.77
CA ILE A 494 7.12 -18.24 -3.50
C ILE A 494 6.14 -17.31 -2.79
N PHE A 495 6.45 -16.98 -1.54
CA PHE A 495 5.67 -16.06 -0.73
C PHE A 495 6.03 -14.62 -1.12
N LEU A 496 5.20 -13.96 -1.93
CA LEU A 496 5.48 -12.60 -2.40
C LEU A 496 5.10 -11.55 -1.37
N GLY A 497 4.07 -11.80 -0.56
CA GLY A 497 3.66 -10.94 0.54
C GLY A 497 2.97 -11.75 1.63
N THR A 498 3.34 -11.46 2.87
CA THR A 498 3.08 -12.33 4.04
C THR A 498 2.46 -11.63 5.24
N GLY A 499 2.06 -10.37 5.10
CA GLY A 499 1.47 -9.56 6.16
C GLY A 499 0.01 -9.18 5.91
N SER A 500 -0.70 -8.88 6.99
CA SER A 500 -2.14 -8.52 6.97
C SER A 500 -2.41 -7.01 6.89
N ALA A 501 -3.56 -6.67 6.28
CA ALA A 501 -4.27 -5.38 6.23
C ALA A 501 -3.57 -4.18 5.57
N VAL A 502 -2.33 -3.88 5.94
CA VAL A 502 -1.64 -2.61 5.62
C VAL A 502 -0.19 -2.91 5.21
N PRO A 503 0.25 -2.63 3.98
CA PRO A 503 1.62 -2.94 3.57
C PRO A 503 2.66 -2.10 4.32
N MET A 504 3.54 -2.75 5.09
CA MET A 504 4.60 -2.10 5.87
C MET A 504 5.98 -2.30 5.23
N LYS A 505 7.00 -1.70 5.85
CA LYS A 505 8.42 -1.82 5.49
C LYS A 505 8.94 -3.27 5.42
N THR A 506 8.44 -4.17 6.28
CA THR A 506 9.03 -5.52 6.51
C THR A 506 8.26 -6.66 5.85
N ARG A 507 6.95 -6.53 5.65
CA ARG A 507 6.09 -7.51 4.98
C ARG A 507 5.14 -6.77 4.04
N ASN A 508 4.96 -7.28 2.83
CA ASN A 508 3.93 -6.84 1.90
C ASN A 508 2.60 -7.52 2.24
N VAL A 509 1.49 -6.98 1.72
CA VAL A 509 0.18 -7.63 1.80
C VAL A 509 0.10 -8.92 0.97
N SER A 510 -0.84 -9.80 1.33
CA SER A 510 -1.03 -11.16 0.80
C SER A 510 -0.81 -11.32 -0.69
N SER A 511 0.21 -12.11 -1.04
CA SER A 511 0.26 -12.82 -2.32
C SER A 511 1.25 -13.98 -2.27
N THR A 512 0.88 -15.12 -2.84
CA THR A 512 1.74 -16.31 -2.93
C THR A 512 1.70 -16.88 -4.34
N LEU A 513 2.85 -16.95 -5.01
CA LEU A 513 2.99 -17.59 -6.32
C LEU A 513 3.26 -19.08 -6.14
N VAL A 514 2.43 -19.92 -6.76
CA VAL A 514 2.59 -21.36 -6.82
C VAL A 514 2.93 -21.76 -8.26
N ASN A 515 4.19 -22.10 -8.51
CA ASN A 515 4.56 -22.74 -9.76
C ASN A 515 4.10 -24.21 -9.67
N VAL A 516 3.19 -24.60 -10.56
CA VAL A 516 2.60 -25.95 -10.63
C VAL A 516 3.42 -26.83 -11.58
N SER A 517 4.00 -26.21 -12.61
CA SER A 517 4.90 -26.84 -13.58
C SER A 517 5.89 -25.79 -14.15
N PRO A 518 6.85 -26.15 -15.02
CA PRO A 518 7.78 -25.18 -15.62
C PRO A 518 7.10 -24.09 -16.47
N SER A 519 5.85 -24.33 -16.90
CA SER A 519 5.09 -23.50 -17.84
C SER A 519 3.81 -22.88 -17.25
N HIS A 520 3.35 -23.34 -16.09
CA HIS A 520 2.09 -22.90 -15.47
C HIS A 520 2.27 -22.52 -14.00
N SER A 521 1.84 -21.31 -13.66
CA SER A 521 1.78 -20.81 -12.29
C SER A 521 0.38 -20.32 -11.91
N LEU A 522 0.06 -20.46 -10.63
CA LEU A 522 -1.16 -20.00 -9.97
C LEU A 522 -0.76 -18.95 -8.94
N LEU A 523 -1.47 -17.83 -8.89
CA LEU A 523 -1.32 -16.85 -7.82
C LEU A 523 -2.43 -17.02 -6.78
N LEU A 524 -2.07 -17.13 -5.51
CA LEU A 524 -2.98 -17.16 -4.37
C LEU A 524 -2.96 -15.79 -3.69
N ASP A 525 -4.04 -15.05 -3.88
CA ASP A 525 -4.22 -13.64 -3.54
C ASP A 525 -3.20 -12.68 -4.20
N CYS A 526 -3.61 -11.43 -4.36
CA CYS A 526 -2.92 -10.44 -5.17
C CYS A 526 -3.11 -9.03 -4.59
N GLY A 527 -2.62 -8.82 -3.38
CA GLY A 527 -2.62 -7.53 -2.70
C GLY A 527 -1.75 -6.47 -3.37
N GLU A 528 -1.88 -5.22 -2.92
CA GLU A 528 -1.10 -4.07 -3.36
C GLU A 528 0.42 -4.36 -3.36
N GLY A 529 1.12 -4.09 -4.46
CA GLY A 529 2.58 -4.26 -4.57
C GLY A 529 3.03 -5.64 -5.04
N THR A 530 2.11 -6.57 -5.33
CA THR A 530 2.43 -7.93 -5.80
C THR A 530 3.34 -7.94 -7.04
N PHE A 531 3.06 -7.07 -8.02
CA PHE A 531 3.94 -6.95 -9.19
C PHE A 531 5.35 -6.46 -8.80
N GLY A 532 5.45 -5.48 -7.90
CA GLY A 532 6.75 -5.00 -7.43
C GLY A 532 7.56 -6.06 -6.69
N GLN A 533 6.89 -6.95 -5.94
CA GLN A 533 7.53 -8.11 -5.31
C GLN A 533 8.02 -9.12 -6.36
N LEU A 534 7.24 -9.40 -7.41
CA LEU A 534 7.69 -10.24 -8.55
C LEU A 534 8.90 -9.62 -9.28
N HIS A 535 8.85 -8.33 -9.59
CA HIS A 535 9.96 -7.61 -10.23
C HIS A 535 11.24 -7.66 -9.39
N ARG A 536 11.14 -7.44 -8.07
CA ARG A 536 12.29 -7.59 -7.16
C ARG A 536 12.79 -9.02 -7.02
N HIS A 537 11.92 -10.03 -7.11
CA HIS A 537 12.31 -11.44 -6.99
C HIS A 537 13.00 -11.97 -8.24
N TYR A 538 12.51 -11.59 -9.43
CA TYR A 538 12.93 -12.18 -10.71
C TYR A 538 13.75 -11.25 -11.61
N GLY A 539 13.78 -9.94 -11.34
CA GLY A 539 14.44 -8.93 -12.17
C GLY A 539 13.87 -8.91 -13.59
N GLU A 540 14.76 -8.83 -14.58
CA GLU A 540 14.40 -8.86 -16.01
C GLU A 540 13.61 -10.11 -16.43
N ASN A 541 13.71 -11.23 -15.69
CA ASN A 541 12.97 -12.45 -15.99
C ASN A 541 11.48 -12.38 -15.57
N VAL A 542 11.02 -11.27 -14.98
CA VAL A 542 9.62 -11.12 -14.53
C VAL A 542 8.61 -11.30 -15.66
N ASP A 543 8.96 -10.88 -16.89
CA ASP A 543 8.10 -11.04 -18.07
C ASP A 543 7.88 -12.53 -18.39
N GLU A 544 8.91 -13.36 -18.28
CA GLU A 544 8.79 -14.81 -18.48
C GLU A 544 7.88 -15.44 -17.42
N VAL A 545 7.99 -15.02 -16.15
CA VAL A 545 7.15 -15.50 -15.04
C VAL A 545 5.69 -15.11 -15.22
N LEU A 546 5.42 -13.84 -15.57
CA LEU A 546 4.06 -13.38 -15.87
C LEU A 546 3.47 -14.11 -17.10
N SER A 547 4.29 -14.43 -18.09
CA SER A 547 3.88 -15.20 -19.28
C SER A 547 3.50 -16.68 -19.00
N LYS A 548 3.75 -17.17 -17.76
CA LYS A 548 3.38 -18.50 -17.26
C LYS A 548 2.17 -18.47 -16.31
N LEU A 549 1.78 -17.28 -15.86
CA LEU A 549 0.63 -17.09 -14.99
C LEU A 549 -0.65 -17.34 -15.82
N SER A 550 -1.38 -18.40 -15.51
CA SER A 550 -2.62 -18.75 -16.23
C SER A 550 -3.87 -18.70 -15.35
N ALA A 551 -3.71 -18.52 -14.03
CA ALA A 551 -4.79 -18.42 -13.06
C ALA A 551 -4.40 -17.61 -11.82
N ILE A 552 -5.38 -16.94 -11.23
CA ILE A 552 -5.29 -16.18 -9.98
C ILE A 552 -6.51 -16.56 -9.14
N PHE A 553 -6.28 -17.06 -7.92
CA PHE A 553 -7.31 -17.22 -6.91
C PHE A 553 -7.32 -15.97 -6.01
N VAL A 554 -8.51 -15.46 -5.72
CA VAL A 554 -8.77 -14.39 -4.76
C VAL A 554 -9.73 -14.94 -3.70
N SER A 555 -9.24 -15.11 -2.48
CA SER A 555 -9.95 -15.72 -1.35
C SER A 555 -11.21 -14.95 -0.98
N HIS A 556 -11.12 -13.62 -0.88
CA HIS A 556 -12.20 -12.75 -0.45
C HIS A 556 -12.00 -11.30 -0.94
N ILE A 557 -12.83 -10.37 -0.48
CA ILE A 557 -12.94 -9.02 -1.05
C ILE A 557 -12.16 -7.95 -0.29
N HIS A 558 -11.34 -8.23 0.73
CA HIS A 558 -10.55 -7.18 1.38
C HIS A 558 -9.36 -6.73 0.52
N ALA A 559 -9.01 -5.45 0.64
CA ALA A 559 -8.12 -4.76 -0.29
C ALA A 559 -6.72 -5.40 -0.38
N ASP A 560 -6.21 -5.88 0.75
CA ASP A 560 -4.92 -6.54 0.93
C ASP A 560 -4.80 -7.90 0.21
N HIS A 561 -5.90 -8.41 -0.37
CA HIS A 561 -5.92 -9.69 -1.09
C HIS A 561 -6.17 -9.55 -2.59
N HIS A 562 -6.50 -8.37 -3.12
CA HIS A 562 -6.90 -8.24 -4.54
C HIS A 562 -6.56 -6.94 -5.27
N THR A 563 -6.06 -5.87 -4.62
CA THR A 563 -5.87 -4.59 -5.32
C THR A 563 -4.77 -4.64 -6.38
N GLY A 564 -3.68 -5.38 -6.13
CA GLY A 564 -2.58 -5.58 -7.08
C GLY A 564 -2.95 -6.37 -8.34
N LEU A 565 -4.12 -7.04 -8.36
CA LEU A 565 -4.64 -7.76 -9.54
C LEU A 565 -4.65 -6.89 -10.79
N LEU A 566 -5.04 -5.62 -10.66
CA LEU A 566 -5.15 -4.70 -11.80
C LEU A 566 -3.79 -4.44 -12.46
N ASN A 567 -2.73 -4.28 -11.68
CA ASN A 567 -1.37 -4.11 -12.20
C ASN A 567 -0.82 -5.40 -12.83
N ILE A 568 -1.10 -6.55 -12.20
CA ILE A 568 -0.74 -7.87 -12.75
C ILE A 568 -1.38 -8.12 -14.10
N LEU A 569 -2.62 -7.68 -14.36
CA LEU A 569 -3.25 -7.83 -15.68
C LEU A 569 -2.49 -7.05 -16.77
N PHE A 570 -2.14 -5.78 -16.51
CA PHE A 570 -1.41 -4.94 -17.47
C PHE A 570 0.03 -5.42 -17.70
N GLU A 571 0.78 -5.69 -16.63
CA GLU A 571 2.17 -6.16 -16.76
C GLU A 571 2.24 -7.59 -17.34
N ARG A 572 1.19 -8.42 -17.17
CA ARG A 572 1.10 -9.72 -17.85
C ARG A 572 0.84 -9.60 -19.35
N GLU A 573 -0.03 -8.68 -19.79
CA GLU A 573 -0.18 -8.40 -21.23
C GLU A 573 1.17 -8.00 -21.83
N ARG A 574 1.88 -7.07 -21.17
CA ARG A 574 3.23 -6.67 -21.56
C ARG A 574 4.20 -7.86 -21.60
N GLY A 575 4.20 -8.72 -20.56
CA GLY A 575 5.06 -9.89 -20.51
C GLY A 575 4.79 -10.91 -21.62
N LEU A 576 3.52 -11.12 -21.99
CA LEU A 576 3.17 -11.92 -23.17
C LEU A 576 3.76 -11.31 -24.45
N VAL A 577 3.62 -10.00 -24.66
CA VAL A 577 4.17 -9.29 -25.82
C VAL A 577 5.70 -9.37 -25.86
N THR A 578 6.39 -9.10 -24.75
CA THR A 578 7.86 -9.24 -24.63
C THR A 578 8.32 -10.67 -24.95
N CYS A 579 7.59 -11.69 -24.51
CA CYS A 579 7.89 -13.09 -24.80
C CYS A 579 7.39 -13.58 -26.18
N GLY A 580 6.86 -12.70 -27.04
CA GLY A 580 6.34 -13.07 -28.37
C GLY A 580 5.12 -14.00 -28.34
N LYS A 581 4.40 -14.06 -27.22
CA LYS A 581 3.20 -14.91 -27.04
C LYS A 581 1.93 -14.12 -27.40
N PRO A 582 0.89 -14.77 -27.96
CA PRO A 582 -0.39 -14.13 -28.21
C PRO A 582 -1.07 -13.73 -26.89
N HIS A 583 -1.90 -12.68 -26.95
CA HIS A 583 -2.74 -12.31 -25.82
C HIS A 583 -3.68 -13.47 -25.44
N THR A 584 -3.69 -13.81 -24.15
CA THR A 584 -4.54 -14.87 -23.58
C THR A 584 -5.16 -14.36 -22.28
N PRO A 585 -6.48 -14.49 -22.06
CA PRO A 585 -7.07 -14.09 -20.78
C PRO A 585 -6.64 -15.01 -19.63
N VAL A 586 -6.28 -14.44 -18.48
CA VAL A 586 -5.98 -15.21 -17.24
C VAL A 586 -7.27 -15.66 -16.55
N SER A 587 -7.29 -16.85 -15.95
CA SER A 587 -8.46 -17.31 -15.19
C SER A 587 -8.49 -16.67 -13.79
N VAL A 588 -9.53 -15.92 -13.44
CA VAL A 588 -9.67 -15.30 -12.11
C VAL A 588 -10.75 -16.02 -11.32
N ILE A 589 -10.35 -16.78 -10.31
CA ILE A 589 -11.25 -17.51 -9.41
C ILE A 589 -11.47 -16.67 -8.17
N GLY A 590 -12.70 -16.34 -7.80
CA GLY A 590 -12.92 -15.50 -6.60
C GLY A 590 -14.38 -15.16 -6.28
N PRO A 591 -14.63 -14.31 -5.27
CA PRO A 591 -15.97 -13.94 -4.83
C PRO A 591 -16.72 -13.12 -5.89
N PRO A 592 -18.05 -13.23 -6.01
CA PRO A 592 -18.82 -12.44 -6.97
C PRO A 592 -18.66 -10.91 -6.84
N LEU A 593 -18.40 -10.39 -5.62
CA LEU A 593 -18.17 -8.96 -5.37
C LEU A 593 -16.90 -8.43 -6.04
N LEU A 594 -15.88 -9.27 -6.25
CA LEU A 594 -14.67 -8.90 -6.99
C LEU A 594 -15.04 -8.47 -8.42
N MET A 595 -15.98 -9.15 -9.06
CA MET A 595 -16.45 -8.80 -10.39
C MET A 595 -17.26 -7.49 -10.40
N THR A 596 -17.98 -7.15 -9.32
CA THR A 596 -18.61 -5.82 -9.19
C THR A 596 -17.56 -4.71 -9.18
N TRP A 597 -16.51 -4.86 -8.37
CA TRP A 597 -15.37 -3.93 -8.34
C TRP A 597 -14.68 -3.81 -9.72
N LEU A 598 -14.31 -4.94 -10.33
CA LEU A 598 -13.59 -4.95 -11.60
C LEU A 598 -14.43 -4.36 -12.75
N ASN A 599 -15.74 -4.58 -12.80
CA ASN A 599 -16.61 -3.92 -13.77
C ASN A 599 -16.67 -2.40 -13.56
N GLN A 600 -16.75 -1.93 -12.32
CA GLN A 600 -16.80 -0.50 -12.03
C GLN A 600 -15.47 0.18 -12.39
N TYR A 601 -14.33 -0.45 -12.09
CA TYR A 601 -13.03 0.01 -12.57
C TYR A 601 -12.96 0.03 -14.12
N HIS A 602 -13.38 -1.05 -14.77
CA HIS A 602 -13.40 -1.18 -16.23
C HIS A 602 -14.18 -0.03 -16.91
N ASN A 603 -15.37 0.26 -16.39
CA ASN A 603 -16.28 1.26 -16.93
C ASN A 603 -15.81 2.70 -16.71
N HIS A 604 -15.00 2.95 -15.66
CA HIS A 604 -14.69 4.31 -15.18
C HIS A 604 -13.22 4.71 -15.21
N CYS A 605 -12.29 3.78 -15.47
CA CYS A 605 -10.85 4.02 -15.43
C CYS A 605 -10.16 3.51 -16.71
N GLN A 606 -9.90 2.20 -16.81
CA GLN A 606 -9.18 1.59 -17.92
C GLN A 606 -9.84 0.29 -18.38
N ASP A 607 -9.60 -0.09 -19.64
CA ASP A 607 -10.00 -1.41 -20.11
C ASP A 607 -9.25 -2.51 -19.35
N ILE A 608 -9.94 -3.60 -18.97
CA ILE A 608 -9.33 -4.73 -18.24
C ILE A 608 -10.04 -6.07 -18.46
N LEU A 609 -11.34 -6.08 -18.78
CA LEU A 609 -12.13 -7.33 -18.81
C LEU A 609 -11.63 -8.29 -19.88
N HIS A 610 -11.05 -7.78 -20.97
CA HIS A 610 -10.47 -8.59 -22.04
C HIS A 610 -9.15 -9.32 -21.62
N HIS A 611 -8.55 -8.98 -20.47
CA HIS A 611 -7.39 -9.69 -19.93
C HIS A 611 -7.78 -10.92 -19.07
N MET A 612 -9.06 -11.17 -18.77
CA MET A 612 -9.44 -12.20 -17.80
C MET A 612 -10.74 -12.97 -18.10
N ASN A 613 -10.82 -14.19 -17.59
CA ASN A 613 -12.03 -15.02 -17.51
C ASN A 613 -12.36 -15.29 -16.04
N LEU A 614 -13.49 -14.78 -15.53
CA LEU A 614 -13.87 -15.01 -14.13
C LEU A 614 -14.60 -16.34 -13.93
N ILE A 615 -14.18 -17.08 -12.90
CA ILE A 615 -14.85 -18.25 -12.33
C ILE A 615 -15.31 -17.92 -10.90
N PRO A 616 -16.61 -17.72 -10.62
CA PRO A 616 -17.06 -17.49 -9.25
C PRO A 616 -16.74 -18.67 -8.33
N ALA A 617 -16.02 -18.42 -7.23
CA ALA A 617 -15.54 -19.44 -6.30
C ALA A 617 -16.66 -20.33 -5.74
N LYS A 618 -17.87 -19.78 -5.58
CA LYS A 618 -19.10 -20.51 -5.18
C LYS A 618 -19.56 -21.64 -6.11
N TYR A 619 -18.93 -21.82 -7.28
CA TYR A 619 -19.22 -22.92 -8.19
C TYR A 619 -18.19 -24.06 -8.09
N LEU A 620 -17.18 -23.91 -7.24
CA LEU A 620 -16.15 -24.90 -6.94
C LEU A 620 -16.31 -25.49 -5.53
N THR A 621 -17.39 -25.13 -4.84
CA THR A 621 -17.81 -25.72 -3.56
C THR A 621 -18.46 -27.09 -3.78
N ASP A 622 -18.29 -28.00 -2.83
CA ASP A 622 -18.87 -29.33 -2.91
C ASP A 622 -20.41 -29.30 -3.03
N GLY A 623 -20.99 -30.30 -3.69
CA GLY A 623 -22.45 -30.40 -3.90
C GLY A 623 -23.09 -29.35 -4.82
N THR A 624 -22.31 -28.55 -5.54
CA THR A 624 -22.85 -27.43 -6.36
C THR A 624 -23.09 -27.83 -7.82
N GLU A 625 -24.30 -28.28 -8.18
CA GLU A 625 -24.59 -28.82 -9.53
C GLU A 625 -24.65 -27.76 -10.66
N ALA A 626 -24.81 -26.48 -10.32
CA ALA A 626 -25.22 -25.41 -11.23
C ALA A 626 -24.07 -24.59 -11.87
N LEU A 627 -23.08 -25.27 -12.48
CA LEU A 627 -22.15 -24.62 -13.42
C LEU A 627 -22.79 -24.44 -14.80
N SER A 628 -22.75 -23.24 -15.37
CA SER A 628 -23.12 -23.02 -16.77
C SER A 628 -22.20 -23.79 -17.72
N LEU A 629 -22.66 -24.18 -18.91
CA LEU A 629 -21.84 -24.95 -19.87
C LEU A 629 -20.52 -24.24 -20.21
N LYS A 630 -20.54 -22.90 -20.32
CA LYS A 630 -19.32 -22.08 -20.49
C LYS A 630 -18.34 -22.27 -19.32
N ASN A 631 -18.84 -22.25 -18.09
CA ASN A 631 -17.99 -22.38 -16.90
C ASN A 631 -17.51 -23.82 -16.71
N LYS A 632 -18.30 -24.85 -17.07
CA LYS A 632 -17.87 -26.26 -17.09
C LYS A 632 -16.70 -26.45 -18.05
N ASN A 633 -16.81 -25.93 -19.28
CA ASN A 633 -15.73 -26.02 -20.26
C ASN A 633 -14.48 -25.27 -19.82
N LEU A 634 -14.62 -24.04 -19.30
CA LEU A 634 -13.50 -23.25 -18.79
C LEU A 634 -12.79 -23.95 -17.62
N LEU A 635 -13.55 -24.53 -16.68
CA LEU A 635 -13.00 -25.30 -15.57
C LEU A 635 -12.29 -26.57 -16.05
N ALA A 636 -12.87 -27.32 -17.00
CA ALA A 636 -12.24 -28.50 -17.58
C ALA A 636 -10.92 -28.15 -18.29
N SER A 637 -10.90 -27.09 -19.10
CA SER A 637 -9.66 -26.60 -19.73
C SER A 637 -8.62 -26.13 -18.72
N PHE A 638 -9.03 -25.50 -17.61
CA PHE A 638 -8.15 -25.11 -16.52
C PHE A 638 -7.55 -26.34 -15.81
N LEU A 639 -8.36 -27.32 -15.41
CA LEU A 639 -7.88 -28.54 -14.77
C LEU A 639 -6.91 -29.32 -15.67
N GLU A 640 -7.20 -29.42 -16.98
CA GLU A 640 -6.31 -30.08 -17.93
C GLU A 640 -4.99 -29.34 -18.12
N ALA A 641 -5.02 -28.02 -18.33
CA ALA A 641 -3.80 -27.21 -18.54
C ALA A 641 -2.84 -27.26 -17.35
N TYR A 642 -3.37 -27.34 -16.14
CA TYR A 642 -2.59 -27.42 -14.90
C TYR A 642 -2.32 -28.86 -14.42
N GLN A 643 -2.74 -29.89 -15.17
CA GLN A 643 -2.67 -31.30 -14.76
C GLN A 643 -3.28 -31.54 -13.36
N LEU A 644 -4.37 -30.84 -13.05
CA LEU A 644 -5.11 -31.01 -11.81
C LEU A 644 -6.08 -32.19 -11.93
N GLU A 645 -6.23 -32.89 -10.83
CA GLU A 645 -7.34 -33.80 -10.59
C GLU A 645 -8.54 -33.00 -10.07
N GLN A 646 -8.30 -32.04 -9.17
CA GLN A 646 -9.35 -31.24 -8.54
C GLN A 646 -8.86 -29.84 -8.19
N PHE A 647 -9.75 -28.85 -8.37
CA PHE A 647 -9.66 -27.54 -7.72
C PHE A 647 -10.99 -27.30 -7.01
N GLN A 648 -10.96 -27.26 -5.68
CA GLN A 648 -12.15 -27.13 -4.83
C GLN A 648 -12.04 -25.86 -3.97
N THR A 649 -13.18 -25.29 -3.59
CA THR A 649 -13.27 -24.22 -2.61
C THR A 649 -14.20 -24.62 -1.46
N CYS A 650 -14.05 -23.97 -0.31
CA CYS A 650 -15.05 -24.01 0.76
C CYS A 650 -15.25 -22.62 1.35
N LEU A 651 -16.45 -22.37 1.89
CA LEU A 651 -16.73 -21.13 2.61
C LEU A 651 -16.01 -21.15 3.96
N VAL A 652 -15.38 -20.03 4.31
CA VAL A 652 -14.61 -19.87 5.55
C VAL A 652 -15.18 -18.77 6.46
N ARG A 653 -14.74 -18.74 7.72
CA ARG A 653 -15.33 -17.92 8.79
C ARG A 653 -14.60 -16.59 8.90
N HIS A 654 -14.88 -15.70 7.95
CA HIS A 654 -14.33 -14.34 7.88
C HIS A 654 -15.43 -13.35 7.43
N CYS A 655 -15.25 -12.67 6.29
CA CYS A 655 -16.28 -11.85 5.68
C CYS A 655 -17.30 -12.68 4.87
N ARG A 656 -18.43 -12.06 4.47
CA ARG A 656 -19.38 -12.69 3.55
C ARG A 656 -18.71 -13.02 2.22
N ASN A 657 -18.88 -14.26 1.73
CA ASN A 657 -18.22 -14.79 0.54
C ASN A 657 -16.67 -14.84 0.64
N ALA A 658 -16.12 -15.16 1.82
CA ALA A 658 -14.73 -15.58 1.94
C ALA A 658 -14.58 -17.08 1.62
N TYR A 659 -13.52 -17.45 0.90
CA TYR A 659 -13.24 -18.82 0.48
C TYR A 659 -11.79 -19.25 0.74
N ALA A 660 -11.62 -20.48 1.20
CA ALA A 660 -10.39 -21.24 1.05
C ALA A 660 -10.38 -21.99 -0.29
N CYS A 661 -9.22 -22.47 -0.72
CA CYS A 661 -9.09 -23.40 -1.85
C CYS A 661 -8.21 -24.63 -1.54
N SER A 662 -8.53 -25.74 -2.18
CA SER A 662 -7.74 -26.98 -2.22
C SER A 662 -7.40 -27.32 -3.67
N VAL A 663 -6.13 -27.57 -3.93
CA VAL A 663 -5.57 -27.89 -5.25
C VAL A 663 -4.97 -29.29 -5.18
N VAL A 664 -5.54 -30.24 -5.94
CA VAL A 664 -5.07 -31.63 -6.04
C VAL A 664 -4.50 -31.84 -7.43
N HIS A 665 -3.21 -32.17 -7.51
CA HIS A 665 -2.49 -32.38 -8.77
C HIS A 665 -2.42 -33.87 -9.11
N ARG A 666 -2.45 -34.23 -10.40
CA ARG A 666 -2.43 -35.63 -10.90
C ARG A 666 -1.17 -36.43 -10.49
N SER A 667 -0.13 -35.75 -9.99
CA SER A 667 1.05 -36.41 -9.39
C SER A 667 0.89 -36.73 -7.89
N GLY A 668 -0.31 -36.56 -7.32
CA GLY A 668 -0.65 -36.99 -5.96
C GLY A 668 -0.39 -35.97 -4.84
N TRP A 669 0.09 -34.76 -5.13
CA TRP A 669 0.23 -33.72 -4.10
C TRP A 669 -1.05 -32.89 -3.95
N LYS A 670 -1.27 -32.40 -2.72
CA LYS A 670 -2.41 -31.56 -2.33
C LYS A 670 -1.92 -30.30 -1.60
N LEU A 671 -2.24 -29.13 -2.15
CA LEU A 671 -1.98 -27.83 -1.56
C LEU A 671 -3.30 -27.21 -1.09
N VAL A 672 -3.33 -26.71 0.14
CA VAL A 672 -4.51 -26.04 0.73
C VAL A 672 -4.13 -24.62 1.13
N TYR A 673 -4.97 -23.66 0.81
CA TYR A 673 -4.81 -22.26 1.21
C TYR A 673 -6.07 -21.77 1.91
N SER A 674 -5.93 -21.25 3.12
CA SER A 674 -7.07 -20.85 3.97
C SER A 674 -7.80 -19.60 3.48
N GLY A 675 -7.11 -18.67 2.82
CA GLY A 675 -7.50 -17.26 2.87
C GLY A 675 -7.52 -16.76 4.33
N ASP A 676 -8.35 -15.78 4.64
CA ASP A 676 -8.56 -15.32 6.01
C ASP A 676 -9.72 -16.08 6.66
N THR A 677 -9.55 -16.51 7.91
CA THR A 677 -10.55 -17.30 8.64
C THR A 677 -10.26 -17.47 10.13
N MET A 678 -11.31 -17.44 10.95
CA MET A 678 -11.35 -18.18 12.22
C MET A 678 -11.16 -19.69 11.98
N PRO A 679 -10.81 -20.51 12.98
CA PRO A 679 -10.86 -21.97 12.87
C PRO A 679 -12.20 -22.48 12.30
N CYS A 680 -12.09 -23.28 11.25
CA CYS A 680 -13.20 -23.69 10.39
C CYS A 680 -13.11 -25.18 10.03
N ASP A 681 -14.09 -25.97 10.46
CA ASP A 681 -14.09 -27.42 10.19
C ASP A 681 -14.29 -27.74 8.70
N ALA A 682 -14.95 -26.87 7.93
CA ALA A 682 -15.07 -27.03 6.47
C ALA A 682 -13.71 -26.95 5.75
N LEU A 683 -12.77 -26.15 6.28
CA LEU A 683 -11.38 -26.12 5.82
C LEU A 683 -10.66 -27.43 6.19
N VAL A 684 -10.83 -27.93 7.42
CA VAL A 684 -10.27 -29.21 7.87
C VAL A 684 -10.73 -30.38 6.98
N GLN A 685 -12.04 -30.47 6.68
CA GLN A 685 -12.59 -31.55 5.86
C GLN A 685 -12.12 -31.46 4.40
N MET A 686 -12.25 -30.29 3.75
CA MET A 686 -11.75 -30.09 2.38
C MET A 686 -10.25 -30.36 2.28
N GLY A 687 -9.48 -29.88 3.27
CA GLY A 687 -8.04 -29.94 3.28
C GLY A 687 -7.43 -31.28 3.71
N LYS A 688 -8.23 -32.24 4.20
CA LYS A 688 -7.74 -33.49 4.82
C LYS A 688 -6.58 -34.15 4.06
N ASP A 689 -5.55 -34.56 4.79
CA ASP A 689 -4.33 -35.22 4.31
C ASP A 689 -3.51 -34.34 3.33
N ALA A 690 -3.55 -33.01 3.48
CA ALA A 690 -2.78 -32.06 2.67
C ALA A 690 -1.26 -32.33 2.69
N SER A 691 -0.61 -32.23 1.53
CA SER A 691 0.85 -32.22 1.43
C SER A 691 1.43 -30.91 1.99
N LEU A 692 0.76 -29.80 1.75
CA LEU A 692 1.09 -28.48 2.30
C LEU A 692 -0.20 -27.69 2.60
N LEU A 693 -0.35 -27.26 3.84
CA LEU A 693 -1.32 -26.24 4.23
C LEU A 693 -0.60 -24.89 4.34
N ILE A 694 -1.13 -23.86 3.70
CA ILE A 694 -0.78 -22.45 3.93
C ILE A 694 -1.97 -21.83 4.68
N HIS A 695 -1.78 -21.52 5.96
CA HIS A 695 -2.83 -21.01 6.84
C HIS A 695 -2.50 -19.60 7.33
N GLU A 696 -3.52 -18.74 7.43
CA GLU A 696 -3.38 -17.45 8.12
C GLU A 696 -3.11 -17.64 9.61
N ALA A 697 -2.26 -16.79 10.18
CA ALA A 697 -1.96 -16.72 11.60
C ALA A 697 -1.86 -15.24 11.98
N THR A 698 -2.96 -14.51 11.77
CA THR A 698 -2.92 -13.04 11.84
C THR A 698 -2.58 -12.54 13.24
N LEU A 699 -3.08 -13.17 14.30
CA LEU A 699 -2.85 -12.72 15.68
C LEU A 699 -1.92 -13.65 16.50
N GLU A 700 -1.32 -13.06 17.53
CA GLU A 700 -0.65 -13.78 18.61
C GLU A 700 -1.65 -14.55 19.47
N ASP A 701 -1.17 -15.62 20.11
CA ASP A 701 -1.90 -16.26 21.20
C ASP A 701 -1.94 -15.33 22.43
N GLY A 702 -3.04 -15.35 23.17
CA GLY A 702 -3.40 -14.31 24.15
C GLY A 702 -4.19 -13.12 23.57
N LEU A 703 -4.50 -13.13 22.26
CA LEU A 703 -5.39 -12.17 21.58
C LEU A 703 -6.66 -12.84 21.03
N GLU A 704 -7.13 -13.93 21.63
CA GLU A 704 -8.25 -14.74 21.13
C GLU A 704 -9.56 -13.95 20.98
N GLU A 705 -9.84 -13.00 21.88
CA GLU A 705 -11.02 -12.12 21.79
C GLU A 705 -10.94 -11.20 20.58
N GLU A 706 -9.77 -10.59 20.33
CA GLU A 706 -9.51 -9.74 19.16
C GLU A 706 -9.52 -10.58 17.87
N ALA A 707 -9.09 -11.85 17.94
CA ALA A 707 -9.13 -12.80 16.83
C ALA A 707 -10.58 -13.08 16.44
N ILE A 708 -11.45 -13.35 17.42
CA ILE A 708 -12.90 -13.51 17.23
C ILE A 708 -13.55 -12.24 16.68
N GLU A 709 -13.25 -11.07 17.23
CA GLU A 709 -13.81 -9.78 16.77
C GLU A 709 -13.45 -9.48 15.30
N LYS A 710 -12.19 -9.71 14.93
CA LYS A 710 -11.68 -9.46 13.57
C LYS A 710 -11.84 -10.64 12.62
N THR A 711 -12.34 -11.77 13.11
CA THR A 711 -12.59 -13.01 12.37
C THR A 711 -11.34 -13.64 11.74
N HIS A 712 -10.26 -13.72 12.51
CA HIS A 712 -8.96 -14.30 12.14
C HIS A 712 -8.49 -15.41 13.11
N SER A 713 -7.45 -16.16 12.76
CA SER A 713 -6.85 -17.16 13.64
C SER A 713 -5.68 -16.61 14.46
N THR A 714 -5.50 -17.13 15.68
CA THR A 714 -4.22 -17.04 16.38
C THR A 714 -3.21 -18.06 15.85
N THR A 715 -1.96 -17.97 16.29
CA THR A 715 -0.88 -18.89 15.88
C THR A 715 -1.16 -20.35 16.27
N SER A 716 -1.45 -20.64 17.54
CA SER A 716 -1.83 -21.99 17.99
C SER A 716 -3.13 -22.48 17.37
N GLN A 717 -4.09 -21.59 17.10
CA GLN A 717 -5.34 -21.94 16.40
C GLN A 717 -5.07 -22.43 14.96
N ALA A 718 -4.22 -21.73 14.20
CA ALA A 718 -3.84 -22.10 12.84
C ALA A 718 -3.08 -23.45 12.80
N ILE A 719 -2.13 -23.66 13.74
CA ILE A 719 -1.44 -24.94 13.90
C ILE A 719 -2.46 -26.05 14.24
N GLY A 720 -3.39 -25.81 15.16
CA GLY A 720 -4.43 -26.75 15.55
C GLY A 720 -5.35 -27.16 14.39
N VAL A 721 -5.70 -26.24 13.48
CA VAL A 721 -6.43 -26.56 12.23
C VAL A 721 -5.60 -27.49 11.35
N GLY A 722 -4.32 -27.20 11.13
CA GLY A 722 -3.44 -28.05 10.33
C GLY A 722 -3.19 -29.44 10.91
N MET A 723 -3.09 -29.56 12.25
CA MET A 723 -2.98 -30.85 12.92
C MET A 723 -4.28 -31.68 12.78
N LYS A 724 -5.45 -31.06 12.96
CA LYS A 724 -6.76 -31.72 12.73
C LYS A 724 -6.96 -32.14 11.27
N MET A 725 -6.40 -31.39 10.32
CA MET A 725 -6.40 -31.69 8.89
C MET A 725 -5.48 -32.88 8.53
N ASN A 726 -4.64 -33.35 9.46
CA ASN A 726 -3.53 -34.25 9.19
C ASN A 726 -2.61 -33.72 8.07
N ALA A 727 -2.33 -32.41 8.09
CA ALA A 727 -1.41 -31.82 7.13
C ALA A 727 0.02 -32.37 7.35
N ASN A 728 0.68 -32.71 6.24
CA ASN A 728 2.09 -33.15 6.26
C ASN A 728 3.03 -32.00 6.65
N PHE A 729 2.70 -30.78 6.22
CA PHE A 729 3.38 -29.55 6.64
C PHE A 729 2.39 -28.38 6.70
N ILE A 730 2.60 -27.48 7.67
CA ILE A 730 1.80 -26.30 7.96
C ILE A 730 2.71 -25.08 7.82
N MET A 731 2.45 -24.23 6.84
CA MET A 731 3.11 -22.93 6.69
C MET A 731 2.18 -21.84 7.20
N LEU A 732 2.61 -21.14 8.25
CA LEU A 732 1.91 -19.98 8.80
C LEU A 732 2.20 -18.75 7.92
N ASN A 733 1.18 -17.94 7.67
CA ASN A 733 1.22 -16.79 6.78
C ASN A 733 0.31 -15.64 7.27
N HIS A 734 0.30 -14.50 6.57
CA HIS A 734 -0.62 -13.37 6.81
C HIS A 734 -0.57 -12.76 8.23
N PHE A 735 0.64 -12.53 8.72
CA PHE A 735 0.87 -12.03 10.09
C PHE A 735 0.42 -10.57 10.27
N SER A 736 -0.16 -10.23 11.42
CA SER A 736 -0.49 -8.83 11.77
C SER A 736 0.76 -7.99 11.90
N GLN A 737 0.89 -7.03 10.99
CA GLN A 737 2.03 -6.12 10.92
C GLN A 737 2.02 -5.03 12.01
N ARG A 738 0.95 -4.98 12.83
CA ARG A 738 0.85 -4.14 14.03
C ARG A 738 1.54 -4.78 15.24
N TYR A 739 1.48 -6.12 15.31
CA TYR A 739 1.92 -6.85 16.49
C TYR A 739 3.31 -7.43 16.29
N ALA A 740 3.54 -8.23 15.24
CA ALA A 740 4.76 -9.03 15.10
C ALA A 740 5.48 -8.88 13.75
N LYS A 741 6.82 -8.92 13.76
CA LYS A 741 7.62 -9.29 12.57
C LYS A 741 7.82 -10.81 12.46
N LEU A 742 7.91 -11.48 13.60
CA LEU A 742 7.96 -12.93 13.80
C LEU A 742 6.91 -13.31 14.86
N PRO A 743 6.11 -14.37 14.69
CA PRO A 743 5.28 -14.88 15.77
C PRO A 743 6.15 -15.35 16.94
N LEU A 744 5.61 -15.27 18.17
CA LEU A 744 6.23 -15.91 19.33
C LEU A 744 6.22 -17.43 19.17
N PHE A 745 7.33 -18.07 19.52
CA PHE A 745 7.50 -19.51 19.38
C PHE A 745 6.94 -20.24 20.61
N SER A 746 5.73 -20.77 20.49
CA SER A 746 5.09 -21.63 21.49
C SER A 746 5.57 -23.10 21.40
N SER A 747 5.09 -23.95 22.32
CA SER A 747 5.30 -25.40 22.30
C SER A 747 4.70 -26.11 21.08
N ASP A 748 3.80 -25.46 20.35
CA ASP A 748 3.09 -26.06 19.21
C ASP A 748 3.95 -26.04 17.93
N PHE A 749 5.05 -25.28 17.93
CA PHE A 749 6.05 -25.30 16.87
C PHE A 749 6.82 -26.62 16.87
N SER A 750 6.44 -27.49 15.93
CA SER A 750 7.03 -28.80 15.69
C SER A 750 7.75 -28.85 14.34
N GLU A 751 8.36 -29.99 14.02
CA GLU A 751 9.01 -30.29 12.73
C GLU A 751 8.07 -30.16 11.50
N LYS A 752 6.76 -30.00 11.73
CA LYS A 752 5.75 -29.77 10.68
C LYS A 752 5.36 -28.30 10.49
N VAL A 753 5.87 -27.36 11.29
CA VAL A 753 5.40 -25.97 11.30
C VAL A 753 6.48 -25.02 10.81
N GLY A 754 6.16 -24.24 9.77
CA GLY A 754 7.02 -23.19 9.22
C GLY A 754 6.38 -21.81 9.31
N ILE A 755 7.21 -20.77 9.18
CA ILE A 755 6.82 -19.35 9.15
C ILE A 755 7.20 -18.79 7.78
N SER A 756 6.25 -18.18 7.08
CA SER A 756 6.54 -17.52 5.79
C SER A 756 7.30 -16.21 5.97
N PHE A 757 8.05 -15.81 4.94
CA PHE A 757 8.62 -14.47 4.79
C PHE A 757 8.43 -14.01 3.34
N ASP A 758 8.39 -12.71 3.12
CA ASP A 758 8.43 -12.15 1.76
C ASP A 758 9.67 -12.67 1.02
N HIS A 759 9.51 -13.01 -0.26
CA HIS A 759 10.52 -13.62 -1.15
C HIS A 759 11.04 -15.01 -0.71
N MET A 760 10.45 -15.64 0.30
CA MET A 760 10.76 -17.02 0.67
C MET A 760 10.30 -17.99 -0.43
N ARG A 761 11.14 -18.96 -0.76
CA ARG A 761 10.90 -20.02 -1.75
C ARG A 761 11.00 -21.39 -1.10
N ILE A 762 9.99 -22.24 -1.30
CA ILE A 762 9.99 -23.64 -0.85
C ILE A 762 9.47 -24.59 -1.94
N ASN A 763 9.73 -25.87 -1.77
CA ASN A 763 9.04 -26.96 -2.45
C ASN A 763 8.89 -28.16 -1.48
N LEU A 764 8.19 -29.21 -1.88
CA LEU A 764 7.93 -30.36 -1.00
C LEU A 764 9.21 -31.10 -0.55
N GLY A 765 10.30 -31.03 -1.32
CA GLY A 765 11.59 -31.61 -0.96
C GLY A 765 12.33 -30.83 0.13
N ASN A 766 12.25 -29.50 0.13
CA ASN A 766 12.96 -28.66 1.10
C ASN A 766 12.10 -28.11 2.25
N VAL A 767 10.78 -28.32 2.25
CA VAL A 767 9.88 -27.73 3.27
C VAL A 767 10.25 -28.12 4.71
N ARG A 768 10.76 -29.35 4.93
CA ARG A 768 11.24 -29.84 6.24
C ARG A 768 12.55 -29.19 6.72
N THR A 769 13.20 -28.39 5.88
CA THR A 769 14.34 -27.56 6.28
C THR A 769 13.89 -26.32 7.06
N VAL A 770 12.69 -25.80 6.79
CA VAL A 770 12.20 -24.53 7.35
C VAL A 770 12.21 -24.49 8.89
N PRO A 771 11.71 -25.49 9.64
CA PRO A 771 11.70 -25.45 11.10
C PRO A 771 13.12 -25.42 11.71
N LYS A 772 14.12 -25.95 11.00
CA LYS A 772 15.51 -26.02 11.44
C LYS A 772 16.20 -24.65 11.39
N LEU A 773 15.64 -23.70 10.64
CA LEU A 773 16.14 -22.33 10.53
C LEU A 773 15.70 -21.43 11.71
N VAL A 774 14.81 -21.92 12.60
CA VAL A 774 14.24 -21.12 13.69
C VAL A 774 15.30 -20.50 14.62
N ASN A 775 16.37 -21.23 14.94
CA ASN A 775 17.40 -20.74 15.86
C ASN A 775 18.16 -19.50 15.32
N PRO A 776 18.79 -19.53 14.13
CA PRO A 776 19.41 -18.32 13.58
C PRO A 776 18.39 -17.21 13.27
N LEU A 777 17.12 -17.54 12.95
CA LEU A 777 16.07 -16.53 12.80
C LEU A 777 15.73 -15.82 14.13
N LYS A 778 15.64 -16.56 15.25
CA LYS A 778 15.43 -15.96 16.58
C LYS A 778 16.53 -14.96 16.92
N VAL A 779 17.79 -15.29 16.64
CA VAL A 779 18.92 -14.38 16.88
C VAL A 779 18.88 -13.16 15.94
N LEU A 780 18.59 -13.37 14.65
CA LEU A 780 18.52 -12.28 13.67
C LEU A 780 17.44 -11.23 13.99
N PHE A 781 16.36 -11.66 14.65
CA PHE A 781 15.21 -10.82 15.01
C PHE A 781 15.04 -10.69 16.53
N ALA A 782 16.11 -10.83 17.32
CA ALA A 782 16.04 -10.82 18.79
C ALA A 782 15.38 -9.55 19.35
N GLU A 783 15.81 -8.35 18.91
CA GLU A 783 15.21 -7.07 19.30
C GLU A 783 13.69 -7.00 19.04
N ASP A 784 13.23 -7.64 17.96
CA ASP A 784 11.81 -7.65 17.57
C ASP A 784 10.97 -8.65 18.36
N LEU A 785 11.60 -9.72 18.86
CA LEU A 785 10.99 -10.68 19.78
C LEU A 785 10.92 -10.10 21.20
N GLU A 786 11.98 -9.42 21.66
CA GLU A 786 12.00 -8.70 22.94
C GLU A 786 10.93 -7.60 22.99
N GLU A 787 10.78 -6.78 21.93
CA GLU A 787 9.70 -5.80 21.85
C GLU A 787 8.31 -6.47 21.94
N LEU A 788 8.18 -7.68 21.40
CA LEU A 788 6.93 -8.44 21.37
C LEU A 788 6.56 -9.04 22.72
N GLU A 789 7.55 -9.63 23.40
CA GLU A 789 7.42 -10.16 24.77
C GLU A 789 7.08 -9.02 25.75
N GLU A 790 7.79 -7.89 25.70
CA GLU A 790 7.48 -6.70 26.50
C GLU A 790 6.03 -6.21 26.28
N ARG A 791 5.52 -6.25 25.04
CA ARG A 791 4.14 -5.86 24.73
C ARG A 791 3.15 -6.86 25.29
N ARG A 792 3.46 -8.17 25.22
CA ARG A 792 2.64 -9.24 25.79
C ARG A 792 2.54 -9.12 27.31
N GLU A 793 3.66 -9.01 28.03
CA GLU A 793 3.67 -8.84 29.48
C GLU A 793 2.86 -7.62 29.93
N LYS A 794 2.99 -6.48 29.22
CA LYS A 794 2.21 -5.26 29.52
C LYS A 794 0.70 -5.45 29.29
N ARG A 795 0.28 -6.29 28.33
CA ARG A 795 -1.13 -6.66 28.12
C ARG A 795 -1.63 -7.55 29.26
N GLU A 796 -0.88 -8.59 29.62
CA GLU A 796 -1.23 -9.51 30.71
C GLU A 796 -1.32 -8.78 32.06
N LEU A 797 -0.35 -7.92 32.38
CA LEU A 797 -0.38 -7.03 33.56
C LEU A 797 -1.58 -6.08 33.57
N LYS A 798 -2.04 -5.62 32.40
CA LYS A 798 -3.23 -4.77 32.30
C LYS A 798 -4.51 -5.58 32.53
N GLN A 799 -4.62 -6.76 31.91
CA GLN A 799 -5.75 -7.67 32.11
C GLN A 799 -5.89 -8.12 33.57
N MET A 800 -4.78 -8.48 34.23
CA MET A 800 -4.80 -8.83 35.67
C MET A 800 -5.33 -7.68 36.53
N ARG A 801 -4.89 -6.43 36.29
CA ARG A 801 -5.41 -5.26 37.01
C ARG A 801 -6.88 -4.99 36.71
N GLU A 802 -7.31 -5.15 35.46
CA GLU A 802 -8.71 -5.01 35.06
C GLU A 802 -9.62 -6.12 35.64
N MET A 803 -9.04 -7.26 36.04
CA MET A 803 -9.73 -8.31 36.82
C MET A 803 -9.72 -7.99 38.33
N GLU A 804 -8.62 -7.46 38.88
CA GLU A 804 -8.51 -7.05 40.30
C GLU A 804 -9.41 -5.84 40.64
N ASP A 805 -9.60 -4.92 39.71
CA ASP A 805 -10.49 -3.75 39.86
C ASP A 805 -11.98 -4.08 39.63
N GLN A 806 -12.36 -5.32 39.29
CA GLN A 806 -13.77 -5.71 39.29
C GLN A 806 -14.26 -5.88 40.75
N PRO A 807 -15.33 -5.17 41.15
CA PRO A 807 -15.79 -5.22 42.53
C PRO A 807 -16.31 -6.61 42.89
N ASN A 808 -15.75 -7.20 43.96
CA ASN A 808 -16.25 -8.40 44.63
C ASN A 808 -17.75 -8.23 44.98
N GLY A 809 -18.64 -8.68 44.09
CA GLY A 809 -19.99 -8.12 44.01
C GLY A 809 -21.07 -9.00 43.40
N SER A 810 -20.80 -10.27 43.10
CA SER A 810 -21.85 -11.30 42.97
C SER A 810 -21.27 -12.70 43.19
N GLN A 811 -21.83 -13.43 44.16
CA GLN A 811 -21.55 -14.86 44.28
C GLN A 811 -22.16 -15.58 43.06
N PRO A 812 -21.48 -16.58 42.47
CA PRO A 812 -22.15 -17.50 41.59
C PRO A 812 -23.15 -18.30 42.43
N VAL A 813 -24.46 -18.06 42.21
CA VAL A 813 -25.49 -18.94 42.76
C VAL A 813 -25.31 -20.30 42.12
N ALA A 814 -24.76 -21.23 42.88
CA ALA A 814 -24.51 -22.59 42.44
C ALA A 814 -25.84 -23.25 42.04
N ASN A 815 -26.04 -23.47 40.74
CA ASN A 815 -27.20 -24.19 40.24
C ASN A 815 -26.76 -25.39 39.41
N HIS A 816 -26.26 -26.41 40.10
CA HIS A 816 -26.00 -27.71 39.51
C HIS A 816 -26.53 -28.87 40.36
N LYS A 817 -27.37 -29.66 39.68
CA LYS A 817 -27.77 -31.04 39.98
C LYS A 817 -28.72 -31.25 41.18
N ARG A 818 -29.97 -31.51 40.83
CA ARG A 818 -30.62 -32.75 41.26
C ARG A 818 -31.63 -33.23 40.21
N ASP A 819 -31.18 -34.16 39.35
CA ASP A 819 -32.04 -35.06 38.57
C ASP A 819 -31.26 -36.35 38.34
N LEU A 820 -31.73 -37.44 38.96
CA LEU A 820 -31.56 -38.83 38.54
C LEU A 820 -32.52 -39.71 39.37
N GLU A 821 -33.31 -40.52 38.68
CA GLU A 821 -33.92 -41.79 39.12
C GLU A 821 -35.04 -41.77 40.20
N GLY A 822 -36.25 -41.45 39.71
CA GLY A 822 -37.38 -42.39 39.60
C GLY A 822 -37.67 -43.46 40.69
N ALA A 823 -38.88 -43.37 41.25
CA ALA A 823 -39.70 -44.52 41.64
C ALA A 823 -41.20 -44.15 41.61
N SER A 824 -42.07 -45.12 41.33
CA SER A 824 -43.52 -44.94 41.19
C SER A 824 -44.26 -44.90 42.54
N HIS A 825 -45.42 -44.22 42.60
CA HIS A 825 -46.67 -44.85 43.10
C HIS A 825 -47.95 -44.02 42.87
N THR A 826 -48.82 -44.57 42.02
CA THR A 826 -50.29 -44.68 42.10
C THR A 826 -51.20 -43.64 42.82
N MET A 827 -52.23 -43.26 42.04
CA MET A 827 -53.65 -43.04 42.43
C MET A 827 -54.08 -41.81 43.24
N GLY A 828 -55.01 -41.04 42.63
CA GLY A 828 -56.39 -41.08 43.13
C GLY A 828 -57.06 -39.76 43.51
N ASN A 829 -57.96 -39.28 42.65
CA ASN A 829 -59.13 -38.43 42.97
C ASN A 829 -58.95 -37.16 43.83
N LYS A 830 -59.22 -36.01 43.20
CA LYS A 830 -60.46 -35.28 43.54
C LYS A 830 -61.01 -34.45 42.37
N ARG A 831 -62.31 -34.23 42.42
CA ARG A 831 -63.21 -33.85 41.32
C ARG A 831 -63.75 -32.44 41.56
N LEU A 832 -64.07 -31.71 40.49
CA LEU A 832 -64.96 -30.52 40.44
C LEU A 832 -64.37 -29.23 41.06
N LYS A 833 -64.72 -28.02 40.60
CA LYS A 833 -65.89 -27.57 39.80
C LYS A 833 -65.60 -26.25 39.06
N ALA A 834 -66.34 -26.00 37.96
CA ALA A 834 -66.78 -24.72 37.35
C ALA A 834 -66.10 -23.38 37.75
N ASN A 835 -65.79 -22.44 36.84
CA ASN A 835 -66.19 -22.25 35.43
C ASN A 835 -64.98 -21.84 34.58
#